data_AF-A0A4W5NK57-F1
#
_entry.id   AF-A0A4W5NK57-F1
#
_cell.length_a   1.000
_cell.length_b   1.000
_cell.length_c   1.000
_cell.angle_alpha   90.00
_cell.angle_beta   90.00
_cell.angle_gamma   90.00
#
_symmetry.space_group_name_H-M   'P 1'
#
loop_
_entity.id
_entity.type
_entity.pdbx_description
1 polymer ?
#
loop_
_entity_poly.entity_id
_entity_poly.type
_entity_poly.pdbx_seq_one_letter_code
_entity_poly.pdbx_strand_id
1 'polypeptide(L)'
;PLFPSSILLPLFFISSSFPPSSFSPFRFSSPSQNYSTLLLEEDNGVLYVGARGALYALDTTNISTPGNLTIDWEASAEQKKQCLNKGKDNQTDCYNHIRFLQRYNETHLYVCGTHAFRPLCAYIDVERFSFSSGFEEGRDRCPYDPAKGYTGLLVDGEMFSASQYEFRSSPDVRRNFPFPTLRTEEAPTRWLLEADFVGSALLKESVNSSVGDDDKIYFFFTERSQEQMAYPSQTRVARVARICKGDWGGQRTLQRKWTSFLKARLVCSVPDYELHLNVLRSVFVLEGPDVHSTVFYGIFGLEWKNIKASAVCQYSFTDIQRAFEGPYMEVQDSKWREYTGKVPVPRPGSCITDMHRSQGINSSRDLPDNVLAFARQHPLMSTQVHPIGEHPLLFKRSVNYVKMAVHRVAALDGHVYTVLFLGTDEGWLHRAVGIGGQMHIIEELQLFVNPQPIDNMVISQAQGSIYVGSNSAVLQVPLSSCQRYTSCFDCVFARDPFCGWDGASNLTQDIQRGKRGCDNSTGAVHRRRTVMSGDDVLLHCDLRSNLATPRWTLDGRQLQGYGLDSGHRVGTDGLLLIRARPYQSGDYRCYAVENDVWVPVRMYTVRVPTEQPLPSPLAPLPPGPEFQTYRHMEAMYISLVGVLGGLCLVLTVVLLYISFCRRGPYQGCKYSQQGLPESGAAAERKRSSLLELKTISSHCNGRQESKRGRRFLQIVPVEGSPGKSPPPPYASSEYTNGMSATLPSVLRKMNGNSYVLLRQTTDPEGSTSPLYHSFTEELNRILEKRKHTQLDPQAKDESSV
;
A
#
# COMPACT_ATOMS: atom_id res chain seq x y z
N PRO A 1 20.97 41.55 14.85
CA PRO A 1 22.03 40.82 14.11
C PRO A 1 21.40 39.81 13.13
N LEU A 2 21.21 40.23 11.89
CA LEU A 2 20.71 39.41 10.78
C LEU A 2 21.88 39.17 9.82
N PHE A 3 22.20 37.90 9.55
CA PHE A 3 22.99 37.46 8.39
C PHE A 3 22.25 36.28 7.74
N PRO A 4 22.38 36.06 6.41
CA PRO A 4 21.19 36.00 5.59
C PRO A 4 21.05 34.69 4.80
N SER A 5 19.88 34.56 4.19
CA SER A 5 19.50 33.49 3.25
C SER A 5 20.57 33.28 2.16
N SER A 6 21.20 32.10 2.14
CA SER A 6 21.94 31.64 0.98
C SER A 6 21.00 31.05 -0.07
N ILE A 7 21.30 31.35 -1.33
CA ILE A 7 20.43 31.08 -2.48
C ILE A 7 20.44 29.58 -2.82
N LEU A 8 19.27 28.96 -2.71
CA LEU A 8 19.01 27.64 -3.28
C LEU A 8 18.88 27.78 -4.80
N LEU A 9 20.01 27.63 -5.51
CA LEU A 9 20.00 27.30 -6.93
C LEU A 9 19.28 25.95 -7.10
N PRO A 10 18.30 25.82 -8.01
CA PRO A 10 17.73 24.53 -8.35
C PRO A 10 18.79 23.75 -9.11
N LEU A 11 19.56 22.93 -8.39
CA LEU A 11 20.24 21.80 -8.99
C LEU A 11 19.16 20.89 -9.56
N PHE A 12 18.91 21.02 -10.86
CA PHE A 12 18.21 20.02 -11.64
C PHE A 12 18.98 18.71 -11.47
N PHE A 13 18.51 17.87 -10.55
CA PHE A 13 18.83 16.46 -10.57
C PHE A 13 18.26 15.91 -11.87
N ILE A 14 19.09 15.91 -12.90
CA ILE A 14 18.98 14.97 -14.01
C ILE A 14 19.12 13.61 -13.35
N SER A 15 17.99 13.05 -12.96
CA SER A 15 17.90 11.64 -12.60
C SER A 15 18.46 10.88 -13.79
N SER A 16 19.63 10.26 -13.60
CA SER A 16 20.14 9.28 -14.53
C SER A 16 19.27 8.04 -14.40
N SER A 17 18.08 8.14 -14.99
CA SER A 17 17.28 7.00 -15.35
C SER A 17 18.16 6.04 -16.14
N PHE A 18 18.55 4.94 -15.49
CA PHE A 18 18.66 3.69 -16.22
C PHE A 18 17.38 3.55 -17.05
N PRO A 19 17.48 3.12 -18.31
CA PRO A 19 16.40 3.26 -19.26
C PRO A 19 15.13 2.70 -18.63
N PRO A 20 13.98 3.41 -18.71
CA PRO A 20 12.73 2.78 -18.36
C PRO A 20 12.67 1.49 -19.16
N SER A 21 12.31 0.38 -18.50
CA SER A 21 11.97 -0.84 -19.22
C SER A 21 11.06 -0.44 -20.37
N SER A 22 11.35 -0.92 -21.58
CA SER A 22 10.77 -0.45 -22.85
C SER A 22 9.23 -0.50 -22.93
N PHE A 23 8.58 -1.11 -21.94
CA PHE A 23 7.15 -0.99 -21.68
C PHE A 23 6.81 0.27 -20.86
N SER A 24 6.41 1.32 -21.57
CA SER A 24 5.39 2.24 -21.07
C SER A 24 4.02 1.53 -21.16
N PRO A 25 3.29 1.29 -20.05
CA PRO A 25 1.95 0.71 -20.11
C PRO A 25 1.01 1.60 -20.92
N PHE A 26 0.06 1.02 -21.65
CA PHE A 26 -1.00 1.84 -22.27
C PHE A 26 -1.79 2.52 -21.16
N ARG A 27 -2.18 3.77 -21.40
CA ARG A 27 -2.74 4.68 -20.40
C ARG A 27 -3.96 5.38 -20.97
N PHE A 28 -5.07 5.25 -20.27
CA PHE A 28 -6.26 6.05 -20.51
C PHE A 28 -6.40 7.11 -19.42
N SER A 29 -6.58 8.37 -19.81
CA SER A 29 -6.89 9.47 -18.89
C SER A 29 -7.68 10.56 -19.59
N SER A 30 -8.72 11.02 -18.92
CA SER A 30 -9.67 12.06 -19.30
C SER A 30 -9.66 13.17 -18.23
N PRO A 31 -10.33 14.34 -18.40
CA PRO A 31 -10.50 15.32 -17.31
C PRO A 31 -11.22 14.78 -16.06
N SER A 32 -11.93 13.65 -16.17
CA SER A 32 -12.48 12.91 -15.03
C SER A 32 -11.40 12.29 -14.14
N GLN A 33 -11.77 11.99 -12.90
CA GLN A 33 -10.92 11.37 -11.87
C GLN A 33 -11.62 10.13 -11.28
N ASN A 34 -10.98 9.44 -10.33
CA ASN A 34 -11.56 8.30 -9.59
C ASN A 34 -12.08 7.15 -10.47
N TYR A 35 -11.21 6.59 -11.33
CA TYR A 35 -11.50 5.44 -12.20
C TYR A 35 -11.60 4.15 -11.37
N SER A 36 -12.70 4.04 -10.61
CA SER A 36 -12.84 3.14 -9.46
C SER A 36 -13.76 1.93 -9.70
N THR A 37 -14.57 1.97 -10.76
CA THR A 37 -15.39 0.83 -11.19
C THR A 37 -14.89 0.33 -12.55
N LEU A 38 -14.58 -0.96 -12.65
CA LEU A 38 -14.13 -1.63 -13.88
C LEU A 38 -15.03 -2.84 -14.15
N LEU A 39 -15.51 -2.96 -15.38
CA LEU A 39 -16.25 -4.12 -15.88
C LEU A 39 -15.60 -4.55 -17.21
N LEU A 40 -14.95 -5.70 -17.22
CA LEU A 40 -14.32 -6.29 -18.40
C LEU A 40 -15.30 -7.26 -19.07
N GLU A 41 -15.57 -7.07 -20.36
CA GLU A 41 -16.24 -8.05 -21.21
C GLU A 41 -15.26 -8.56 -22.26
N GLU A 42 -14.59 -9.65 -21.91
CA GLU A 42 -13.46 -10.21 -22.66
C GLU A 42 -13.86 -10.66 -24.07
N ASP A 43 -15.01 -11.35 -24.21
CA ASP A 43 -15.53 -11.81 -25.50
C ASP A 43 -15.87 -10.67 -26.47
N ASN A 44 -16.30 -9.53 -25.93
CA ASN A 44 -16.64 -8.33 -26.70
C ASN A 44 -15.40 -7.43 -26.94
N GLY A 45 -14.28 -7.70 -26.29
CA GLY A 45 -13.08 -6.88 -26.34
C GLY A 45 -13.21 -5.50 -25.70
N VAL A 46 -14.18 -5.29 -24.79
CA VAL A 46 -14.48 -3.98 -24.20
C VAL A 46 -14.21 -3.95 -22.68
N LEU A 47 -13.56 -2.89 -22.22
CA LEU A 47 -13.43 -2.54 -20.81
C LEU A 47 -14.30 -1.31 -20.52
N TYR A 48 -15.38 -1.51 -19.78
CA TYR A 48 -16.20 -0.41 -19.28
C TYR A 48 -15.62 0.14 -17.97
N VAL A 49 -15.56 1.48 -17.87
CA VAL A 49 -14.95 2.18 -16.74
C VAL A 49 -15.93 3.21 -16.18
N GLY A 50 -16.29 3.06 -14.91
CA GLY A 50 -17.00 4.07 -14.13
C GLY A 50 -16.03 4.98 -13.38
N ALA A 51 -16.09 6.27 -13.68
CA ALA A 51 -15.25 7.31 -13.09
C ALA A 51 -16.08 8.33 -12.29
N ARG A 52 -15.48 9.46 -11.89
CA ARG A 52 -16.22 10.63 -11.40
C ARG A 52 -16.80 11.42 -12.58
N GLY A 53 -18.12 11.54 -12.59
CA GLY A 53 -18.89 12.33 -13.55
C GLY A 53 -19.00 11.72 -14.95
N ALA A 54 -18.41 10.55 -15.21
CA ALA A 54 -18.37 9.95 -16.55
C ALA A 54 -18.28 8.42 -16.53
N LEU A 55 -18.70 7.82 -17.64
CA LEU A 55 -18.51 6.41 -17.99
C LEU A 55 -17.77 6.32 -19.33
N TYR A 56 -16.92 5.30 -19.49
CA TYR A 56 -16.16 5.05 -20.70
C TYR A 56 -16.30 3.61 -21.17
N ALA A 57 -16.28 3.39 -22.48
CA ALA A 57 -16.02 2.08 -23.09
C ALA A 57 -14.67 2.14 -23.80
N LEU A 58 -13.71 1.35 -23.34
CA LEU A 58 -12.33 1.31 -23.82
C LEU A 58 -12.07 0.02 -24.59
N ASP A 59 -11.33 0.09 -25.70
CA ASP A 59 -10.81 -1.09 -26.40
C ASP A 59 -9.79 -1.82 -25.51
N THR A 60 -10.00 -3.12 -25.27
CA THR A 60 -9.12 -3.94 -24.43
C THR A 60 -7.76 -4.22 -25.05
N THR A 61 -7.63 -4.21 -26.38
CA THR A 61 -6.34 -4.40 -27.07
C THR A 61 -5.40 -3.23 -26.78
N ASN A 62 -5.94 -2.01 -26.79
CA ASN A 62 -5.21 -0.78 -26.49
C ASN A 62 -6.15 0.29 -25.92
N ILE A 63 -6.12 0.47 -24.58
CA ILE A 63 -6.98 1.44 -23.89
C ILE A 63 -6.67 2.92 -24.24
N SER A 64 -5.52 3.19 -24.86
CA SER A 64 -5.13 4.54 -25.32
C SER A 64 -5.72 4.91 -26.70
N THR A 65 -6.55 4.05 -27.30
CA THR A 65 -7.17 4.30 -28.61
C THR A 65 -8.02 5.58 -28.61
N PRO A 66 -7.83 6.51 -29.57
CA PRO A 66 -8.64 7.71 -29.67
C PRO A 66 -10.05 7.39 -30.15
N GLY A 67 -11.06 8.10 -29.63
CA GLY A 67 -12.46 7.90 -30.00
C GLY A 67 -13.25 6.93 -29.11
N ASN A 68 -12.67 6.47 -27.98
CA ASN A 68 -13.37 5.70 -26.95
C ASN A 68 -14.72 6.35 -26.58
N LEU A 69 -15.79 5.56 -26.56
CA LEU A 69 -17.13 6.04 -26.28
C LEU A 69 -17.24 6.53 -24.83
N THR A 70 -17.91 7.66 -24.63
CA THR A 70 -17.99 8.37 -23.35
C THR A 70 -19.41 8.80 -23.07
N ILE A 71 -19.89 8.62 -21.84
CA ILE A 71 -21.13 9.18 -21.34
C ILE A 71 -20.78 10.13 -20.19
N ASP A 72 -20.98 11.43 -20.38
CA ASP A 72 -20.94 12.41 -19.30
C ASP A 72 -22.21 12.28 -18.44
N TRP A 73 -22.04 11.96 -17.17
CA TRP A 73 -23.13 11.77 -16.22
C TRP A 73 -22.79 12.40 -14.87
N GLU A 74 -22.74 13.73 -14.85
CA GLU A 74 -22.39 14.53 -13.68
C GLU A 74 -23.65 15.12 -12.99
N ALA A 75 -23.55 15.42 -11.70
CA ALA A 75 -24.59 16.12 -10.95
C ALA A 75 -24.71 17.60 -11.35
N SER A 76 -25.94 18.11 -11.40
CA SER A 76 -26.26 19.50 -11.77
C SER A 76 -25.68 20.52 -10.79
N ALA A 77 -25.49 21.76 -11.23
CA ALA A 77 -24.97 22.84 -10.39
C ALA A 77 -25.84 23.07 -9.13
N GLU A 78 -27.16 22.91 -9.25
CA GLU A 78 -28.15 23.02 -8.18
C GLU A 78 -28.01 21.86 -7.18
N GLN A 79 -27.85 20.62 -7.66
CA GLN A 79 -27.63 19.45 -6.81
C GLN A 79 -26.30 19.57 -6.05
N LYS A 80 -25.23 19.99 -6.75
CA LYS A 80 -23.93 20.27 -6.12
C LYS A 80 -24.06 21.34 -5.04
N LYS A 81 -24.73 22.47 -5.32
CA LYS A 81 -25.03 23.51 -4.34
C LYS A 81 -25.85 22.98 -3.14
N GLN A 82 -26.85 22.11 -3.37
CA GLN A 82 -27.61 21.46 -2.29
C GLN A 82 -26.75 20.50 -1.45
N CYS A 83 -25.81 19.79 -2.06
CA CYS A 83 -24.84 18.95 -1.36
C CYS A 83 -23.90 19.79 -0.48
N LEU A 84 -23.37 20.90 -1.00
CA LEU A 84 -22.55 21.85 -0.22
C LEU A 84 -23.32 22.45 0.97
N ASN A 85 -24.59 22.82 0.77
CA ASN A 85 -25.45 23.32 1.85
C ASN A 85 -25.69 22.28 2.97
N LYS A 86 -25.42 20.99 2.74
CA LYS A 86 -25.43 19.92 3.76
C LYS A 86 -24.08 19.75 4.47
N GLY A 87 -23.11 20.63 4.23
CA GLY A 87 -21.77 20.60 4.84
C GLY A 87 -20.83 19.55 4.25
N LYS A 88 -21.05 19.15 2.99
CA LYS A 88 -20.23 18.17 2.26
C LYS A 88 -19.14 18.85 1.43
N ASP A 89 -18.06 18.13 1.15
CA ASP A 89 -16.89 18.70 0.50
C ASP A 89 -17.11 19.03 -0.99
N ASN A 90 -16.56 20.17 -1.42
CA ASN A 90 -16.70 20.67 -2.80
C ASN A 90 -15.67 20.11 -3.77
N GLN A 91 -14.60 19.45 -3.30
CA GLN A 91 -13.52 18.96 -4.16
C GLN A 91 -13.63 17.45 -4.40
N THR A 92 -14.29 16.72 -3.51
CA THR A 92 -14.37 15.26 -3.48
C THR A 92 -15.80 14.72 -3.41
N ASP A 93 -16.59 15.15 -2.42
CA ASP A 93 -17.90 14.57 -2.09
C ASP A 93 -19.02 14.91 -3.09
N CYS A 94 -19.16 16.20 -3.43
CA CYS A 94 -20.33 16.71 -4.18
C CYS A 94 -20.24 16.53 -5.70
N TYR A 95 -20.02 15.29 -6.13
CA TYR A 95 -19.94 14.87 -7.53
C TYR A 95 -20.68 13.54 -7.74
N ASN A 96 -20.95 13.16 -8.99
CA ASN A 96 -21.41 11.81 -9.28
C ASN A 96 -20.22 10.84 -9.33
N HIS A 97 -20.10 9.95 -8.35
CA HIS A 97 -19.15 8.84 -8.40
C HIS A 97 -19.90 7.57 -8.80
N ILE A 98 -19.50 6.92 -9.89
CA ILE A 98 -20.05 5.61 -10.26
C ILE A 98 -19.63 4.57 -9.21
N ARG A 99 -20.59 3.81 -8.70
CA ARG A 99 -20.39 2.78 -7.65
C ARG A 99 -20.81 1.38 -8.07
N PHE A 100 -21.69 1.28 -9.06
CA PHE A 100 -22.18 0.03 -9.61
C PHE A 100 -22.20 0.11 -11.13
N LEU A 101 -21.72 -0.94 -11.80
CA LEU A 101 -21.77 -1.12 -13.25
C LEU A 101 -21.68 -2.62 -13.55
N GLN A 102 -22.76 -3.22 -14.04
CA GLN A 102 -22.80 -4.64 -14.47
C GLN A 102 -23.72 -4.82 -15.69
N ARG A 103 -23.55 -5.93 -16.42
CA ARG A 103 -24.44 -6.35 -17.50
C ARG A 103 -25.83 -6.66 -16.94
N TYR A 104 -26.88 -6.09 -17.53
CA TYR A 104 -28.27 -6.34 -17.13
C TYR A 104 -28.92 -7.43 -17.96
N ASN A 105 -28.71 -7.39 -19.27
CA ASN A 105 -29.13 -8.41 -20.22
C ASN A 105 -28.19 -8.36 -21.44
N GLU A 106 -28.52 -9.05 -22.52
CA GLU A 106 -27.68 -9.09 -23.73
C GLU A 106 -27.41 -7.72 -24.37
N THR A 107 -28.29 -6.72 -24.20
CA THR A 107 -28.23 -5.43 -24.89
C THR A 107 -27.94 -4.23 -23.97
N HIS A 108 -28.04 -4.40 -22.65
CA HIS A 108 -27.97 -3.30 -21.69
C HIS A 108 -27.03 -3.55 -20.52
N LEU A 109 -26.32 -2.50 -20.10
CA LEU A 109 -25.71 -2.40 -18.77
C LEU A 109 -26.68 -1.70 -17.80
N TYR A 110 -26.58 -2.01 -16.51
CA TYR A 110 -27.21 -1.25 -15.44
C TYR A 110 -26.14 -0.59 -14.57
N VAL A 111 -26.32 0.71 -14.32
CA VAL A 111 -25.33 1.57 -13.66
C VAL A 111 -25.97 2.35 -12.51
N CYS A 112 -25.23 2.61 -11.43
CA CYS A 112 -25.62 3.54 -10.38
C CYS A 112 -24.45 4.41 -9.91
N GLY A 113 -24.75 5.65 -9.53
CA GLY A 113 -23.77 6.58 -8.96
C GLY A 113 -24.32 7.45 -7.82
N THR A 114 -23.43 8.01 -7.01
CA THR A 114 -23.75 8.80 -5.80
C THR A 114 -24.49 10.12 -6.10
N HIS A 115 -24.26 10.66 -7.31
CA HIS A 115 -24.86 11.85 -7.89
C HIS A 115 -25.04 13.02 -6.89
N ALA A 116 -23.92 13.42 -6.26
CA ALA A 116 -23.83 14.47 -5.25
C ALA A 116 -24.80 14.27 -4.05
N PHE A 117 -24.73 13.12 -3.38
CA PHE A 117 -25.58 12.73 -2.25
C PHE A 117 -27.08 12.70 -2.61
N ARG A 118 -27.38 12.24 -3.83
CA ARG A 118 -28.74 11.91 -4.30
C ARG A 118 -28.66 10.77 -5.33
N PRO A 119 -28.42 9.52 -4.91
CA PRO A 119 -28.07 8.44 -5.83
C PRO A 119 -29.10 8.22 -6.95
N LEU A 120 -28.59 7.97 -8.15
CA LEU A 120 -29.37 7.67 -9.34
C LEU A 120 -28.86 6.39 -9.99
N CYS A 121 -29.76 5.69 -10.69
CA CYS A 121 -29.44 4.54 -11.52
C CYS A 121 -30.00 4.73 -12.94
N ALA A 122 -29.44 4.00 -13.91
CA ALA A 122 -29.86 4.05 -15.31
C ALA A 122 -29.52 2.75 -16.05
N TYR A 123 -30.16 2.55 -17.20
CA TYR A 123 -29.76 1.54 -18.18
C TYR A 123 -29.01 2.19 -19.33
N ILE A 124 -27.93 1.54 -19.77
CA ILE A 124 -27.10 1.96 -20.90
C ILE A 124 -27.29 0.95 -22.01
N ASP A 125 -27.72 1.39 -23.19
CA ASP A 125 -27.69 0.63 -24.43
C ASP A 125 -26.23 0.37 -24.82
N VAL A 126 -25.86 -0.90 -24.99
CA VAL A 126 -24.46 -1.31 -25.23
C VAL A 126 -23.97 -0.92 -26.63
N GLU A 127 -24.82 -1.01 -27.65
CA GLU A 127 -24.47 -0.75 -29.05
C GLU A 127 -24.19 0.74 -29.28
N ARG A 128 -25.02 1.61 -28.71
CA ARG A 128 -24.94 3.07 -28.84
C ARG A 128 -24.09 3.73 -27.74
N PHE A 129 -23.75 2.97 -26.69
CA PHE A 129 -23.18 3.45 -25.44
C PHE A 129 -23.86 4.74 -24.93
N SER A 130 -25.18 4.67 -24.73
CA SER A 130 -26.01 5.82 -24.32
C SER A 130 -27.16 5.38 -23.41
N PHE A 131 -27.72 6.31 -22.62
CA PHE A 131 -28.85 5.97 -21.75
C PHE A 131 -30.11 5.65 -22.57
N SER A 132 -30.68 4.46 -22.37
CA SER A 132 -31.84 3.99 -23.13
C SER A 132 -33.19 4.31 -22.48
N SER A 133 -33.19 4.58 -21.18
CA SER A 133 -34.39 4.85 -20.38
C SER A 133 -34.27 6.16 -19.60
N GLY A 134 -35.37 6.56 -18.96
CA GLY A 134 -35.31 7.55 -17.89
C GLY A 134 -34.47 7.06 -16.69
N PHE A 135 -33.99 8.01 -15.87
CA PHE A 135 -33.25 7.72 -14.65
C PHE A 135 -34.16 7.17 -13.54
N GLU A 136 -33.67 6.15 -12.84
CA GLU A 136 -34.33 5.61 -11.65
C GLU A 136 -33.73 6.19 -10.36
N GLU A 137 -34.53 6.27 -9.29
CA GLU A 137 -34.03 6.66 -7.96
C GLU A 137 -33.12 5.54 -7.41
N GLY A 138 -31.84 5.87 -7.21
CA GLY A 138 -30.82 4.94 -6.69
C GLY A 138 -30.84 4.78 -5.17
N ARG A 139 -31.83 5.36 -4.48
CA ARG A 139 -32.01 5.23 -3.03
C ARG A 139 -32.09 3.75 -2.64
N ASP A 140 -31.41 3.39 -1.56
CA ASP A 140 -31.22 2.02 -1.09
C ASP A 140 -30.51 1.05 -2.06
N ARG A 141 -30.10 1.48 -3.27
CA ARG A 141 -29.37 0.68 -4.27
C ARG A 141 -27.89 1.05 -4.38
N CYS A 142 -27.57 2.32 -4.15
CA CYS A 142 -26.23 2.90 -4.23
C CYS A 142 -26.00 3.85 -3.02
N PRO A 143 -24.80 3.90 -2.42
CA PRO A 143 -24.52 4.81 -1.31
C PRO A 143 -24.65 6.27 -1.73
N TYR A 144 -25.00 7.13 -0.77
CA TYR A 144 -24.99 8.58 -0.96
C TYR A 144 -23.56 9.14 -0.90
N ASP A 145 -22.69 8.48 -0.12
CA ASP A 145 -21.37 8.93 0.27
C ASP A 145 -20.26 8.10 -0.43
N PRO A 146 -19.37 8.71 -1.22
CA PRO A 146 -18.35 7.99 -1.99
C PRO A 146 -17.23 7.40 -1.12
N ALA A 147 -17.16 7.72 0.18
CA ALA A 147 -16.21 7.11 1.11
C ALA A 147 -16.76 5.82 1.78
N LYS A 148 -18.04 5.46 1.57
CA LYS A 148 -18.65 4.28 2.20
C LYS A 148 -18.40 2.99 1.41
N GLY A 149 -18.01 1.94 2.12
CA GLY A 149 -17.94 0.58 1.60
C GLY A 149 -19.27 0.16 0.96
N TYR A 150 -19.17 -0.43 -0.23
CA TYR A 150 -20.29 -0.81 -1.06
C TYR A 150 -19.95 -2.07 -1.83
N THR A 151 -20.94 -2.94 -1.96
CA THR A 151 -20.91 -4.01 -2.94
C THR A 151 -22.33 -4.27 -3.43
N GLY A 152 -22.45 -4.77 -4.66
CA GLY A 152 -23.71 -5.19 -5.22
C GLY A 152 -23.48 -6.20 -6.34
N LEU A 153 -24.53 -6.96 -6.63
CA LEU A 153 -24.59 -7.95 -7.69
C LEU A 153 -25.95 -7.87 -8.36
N LEU A 154 -25.97 -8.06 -9.67
CA LEU A 154 -27.17 -8.28 -10.44
C LEU A 154 -27.14 -9.73 -10.96
N VAL A 155 -28.13 -10.53 -10.58
CA VAL A 155 -28.21 -11.96 -10.88
C VAL A 155 -29.63 -12.27 -11.32
N ASP A 156 -29.80 -12.83 -12.52
CA ASP A 156 -31.10 -13.26 -13.09
C ASP A 156 -32.18 -12.16 -13.06
N GLY A 157 -31.78 -10.90 -13.22
CA GLY A 157 -32.67 -9.74 -13.15
C GLY A 157 -33.03 -9.28 -11.73
N GLU A 158 -32.45 -9.89 -10.69
CA GLU A 158 -32.56 -9.43 -9.30
C GLU A 158 -31.31 -8.65 -8.87
N MET A 159 -31.48 -7.46 -8.28
CA MET A 159 -30.36 -6.67 -7.74
C MET A 159 -30.24 -6.90 -6.23
N PHE A 160 -29.04 -7.29 -5.80
CA PHE A 160 -28.63 -7.35 -4.41
C PHE A 160 -27.59 -6.27 -4.14
N SER A 161 -27.65 -5.60 -2.99
CA SER A 161 -26.62 -4.63 -2.60
C SER A 161 -26.45 -4.53 -1.09
N ALA A 162 -25.28 -4.11 -0.65
CA ALA A 162 -24.92 -3.99 0.75
C ALA A 162 -24.10 -2.73 1.00
N SER A 163 -24.57 -1.88 1.92
CA SER A 163 -23.97 -0.58 2.21
C SER A 163 -24.50 0.05 3.49
N GLN A 164 -23.90 1.18 3.89
CA GLN A 164 -24.56 2.20 4.69
C GLN A 164 -25.02 3.33 3.74
N TYR A 165 -26.27 3.27 3.27
CA TYR A 165 -26.76 4.13 2.19
C TYR A 165 -26.80 5.62 2.59
N GLU A 166 -27.49 5.96 3.68
CA GLU A 166 -27.63 7.32 4.18
C GLU A 166 -26.79 7.55 5.46
N PHE A 167 -26.36 8.79 5.72
CA PHE A 167 -25.49 9.14 6.87
C PHE A 167 -26.05 8.70 8.25
N ARG A 168 -27.39 8.72 8.43
CA ARG A 168 -28.07 8.26 9.65
C ARG A 168 -28.63 6.84 9.55
N SER A 169 -28.46 6.17 8.42
CA SER A 169 -28.91 4.78 8.26
C SER A 169 -27.97 3.81 8.97
N SER A 170 -28.50 2.64 9.33
CA SER A 170 -27.69 1.49 9.70
C SER A 170 -27.21 0.77 8.44
N PRO A 171 -26.03 0.14 8.43
CA PRO A 171 -25.63 -0.73 7.34
C PRO A 171 -26.64 -1.87 7.15
N ASP A 172 -27.08 -2.13 5.92
CA ASP A 172 -27.91 -3.29 5.59
C ASP A 172 -27.56 -3.97 4.26
N VAL A 173 -27.83 -5.28 4.21
CA VAL A 173 -27.79 -6.12 2.99
C VAL A 173 -29.21 -6.24 2.45
N ARG A 174 -29.43 -6.02 1.15
CA ARG A 174 -30.76 -5.92 0.52
C ARG A 174 -30.88 -6.69 -0.79
N ARG A 175 -32.12 -7.13 -1.11
CA ARG A 175 -32.61 -7.29 -2.48
C ARG A 175 -33.44 -6.06 -2.83
N ASN A 176 -33.02 -5.33 -3.85
CA ASN A 176 -33.60 -4.06 -4.29
C ASN A 176 -34.78 -4.23 -5.25
N PHE A 177 -34.73 -5.26 -6.08
CA PHE A 177 -35.80 -5.70 -6.97
C PHE A 177 -35.55 -7.17 -7.37
N PRO A 178 -36.58 -7.95 -7.77
CA PRO A 178 -38.00 -7.59 -7.83
C PRO A 178 -38.66 -7.44 -6.44
N PHE A 179 -39.95 -7.05 -6.44
CA PHE A 179 -40.74 -6.93 -5.22
C PHE A 179 -41.27 -8.31 -4.74
N PRO A 180 -41.36 -8.58 -3.42
CA PRO A 180 -40.91 -7.74 -2.31
C PRO A 180 -39.39 -7.64 -2.18
N THR A 181 -38.96 -6.42 -1.87
CA THR A 181 -37.62 -6.13 -1.39
C THR A 181 -37.39 -6.83 -0.05
N LEU A 182 -36.18 -7.35 0.12
CA LEU A 182 -35.71 -7.95 1.37
C LEU A 182 -34.54 -7.13 1.91
N ARG A 183 -34.37 -7.12 3.23
CA ARG A 183 -33.26 -6.43 3.90
C ARG A 183 -32.95 -7.02 5.26
N THR A 184 -31.79 -6.72 5.83
CA THR A 184 -31.48 -7.09 7.22
C THR A 184 -32.33 -6.30 8.22
N GLU A 185 -32.36 -6.74 9.48
CA GLU A 185 -33.10 -6.06 10.54
C GLU A 185 -32.47 -4.71 10.91
N GLU A 186 -33.30 -3.68 11.17
CA GLU A 186 -32.84 -2.31 11.46
C GLU A 186 -32.28 -2.19 12.88
N ALA A 187 -31.18 -1.44 13.06
CA ALA A 187 -30.49 -1.35 14.34
C ALA A 187 -31.36 -0.68 15.44
N PRO A 188 -31.13 -0.99 16.73
CA PRO A 188 -30.05 -1.82 17.29
C PRO A 188 -30.32 -3.33 17.17
N THR A 189 -29.54 -4.02 16.34
CA THR A 189 -29.65 -5.47 16.08
C THR A 189 -28.28 -6.13 16.10
N ARG A 190 -28.26 -7.46 16.30
CA ARG A 190 -27.03 -8.28 16.27
C ARG A 190 -26.53 -8.59 14.86
N TRP A 191 -27.28 -8.18 13.84
CA TRP A 191 -27.09 -8.57 12.44
C TRP A 191 -25.87 -7.88 11.82
N LEU A 192 -25.77 -6.55 11.95
CA LEU A 192 -24.68 -5.73 11.40
C LEU A 192 -24.41 -4.57 12.36
N LEU A 193 -23.16 -4.37 12.77
CA LEU A 193 -22.78 -3.29 13.69
C LEU A 193 -21.63 -2.44 13.12
N GLU A 194 -21.94 -1.24 12.63
CA GLU A 194 -20.94 -0.33 12.01
C GLU A 194 -20.15 -1.01 10.85
N ALA A 195 -20.79 -1.96 10.15
CA ALA A 195 -20.23 -2.73 9.05
C ALA A 195 -19.80 -1.85 7.87
N ASP A 196 -18.61 -2.15 7.33
CA ASP A 196 -18.01 -1.53 6.15
C ASP A 196 -17.78 -2.63 5.10
N PHE A 197 -18.51 -2.55 3.99
CA PHE A 197 -18.58 -3.63 2.98
C PHE A 197 -17.45 -3.56 1.96
N VAL A 198 -16.86 -4.73 1.68
CA VAL A 198 -15.65 -4.89 0.86
C VAL A 198 -15.95 -5.56 -0.48
N GLY A 199 -16.86 -6.54 -0.52
CA GLY A 199 -17.17 -7.30 -1.72
C GLY A 199 -18.28 -8.32 -1.49
N SER A 200 -18.78 -8.91 -2.58
CA SER A 200 -19.76 -9.99 -2.57
C SER A 200 -19.56 -10.92 -3.77
N ALA A 201 -20.07 -12.13 -3.68
CA ALA A 201 -20.01 -13.15 -4.74
C ALA A 201 -21.25 -14.03 -4.71
N LEU A 202 -21.73 -14.43 -5.89
CA LEU A 202 -22.72 -15.49 -6.05
C LEU A 202 -21.99 -16.83 -6.12
N LEU A 203 -22.43 -17.83 -5.35
CA LEU A 203 -22.01 -19.22 -5.55
C LEU A 203 -23.21 -20.08 -5.92
N LYS A 204 -23.07 -20.79 -7.05
CA LYS A 204 -24.11 -21.62 -7.65
C LYS A 204 -24.21 -23.00 -7.01
N GLU A 205 -24.45 -23.04 -5.70
CA GLU A 205 -24.57 -24.26 -4.91
C GLU A 205 -25.76 -25.15 -5.31
N SER A 206 -26.70 -24.64 -6.12
CA SER A 206 -27.78 -25.45 -6.71
C SER A 206 -27.28 -26.40 -7.81
N VAL A 207 -26.18 -26.06 -8.50
CA VAL A 207 -25.65 -26.85 -9.62
C VAL A 207 -25.09 -28.17 -9.10
N ASN A 208 -25.58 -29.29 -9.64
CA ASN A 208 -25.29 -30.66 -9.18
C ASN A 208 -25.65 -30.94 -7.70
N SER A 209 -26.55 -30.15 -7.11
CA SER A 209 -27.02 -30.37 -5.73
C SER A 209 -27.90 -31.62 -5.64
N SER A 210 -27.45 -32.64 -4.89
CA SER A 210 -28.19 -33.88 -4.66
C SER A 210 -29.37 -33.75 -3.69
N VAL A 211 -29.55 -32.57 -3.09
CA VAL A 211 -30.63 -32.27 -2.12
C VAL A 211 -31.55 -31.13 -2.58
N GLY A 212 -31.35 -30.61 -3.80
CA GLY A 212 -32.10 -29.47 -4.33
C GLY A 212 -31.90 -28.18 -3.53
N ASP A 213 -30.67 -27.95 -3.06
CA ASP A 213 -30.26 -26.71 -2.38
C ASP A 213 -30.25 -25.51 -3.36
N ASP A 214 -30.23 -24.31 -2.81
CA ASP A 214 -30.31 -23.04 -3.55
C ASP A 214 -28.94 -22.35 -3.65
N ASP A 215 -28.81 -21.49 -4.66
CA ASP A 215 -27.68 -20.58 -4.82
C ASP A 215 -27.58 -19.63 -3.62
N LYS A 216 -26.36 -19.25 -3.26
CA LYS A 216 -26.13 -18.36 -2.11
C LYS A 216 -25.28 -17.17 -2.50
N ILE A 217 -25.61 -16.03 -1.91
CA ILE A 217 -24.85 -14.79 -2.12
C ILE A 217 -24.06 -14.51 -0.84
N TYR A 218 -22.74 -14.46 -0.99
CA TYR A 218 -21.78 -14.22 0.07
C TYR A 218 -21.41 -12.75 0.12
N PHE A 219 -21.34 -12.17 1.32
CA PHE A 219 -20.98 -10.77 1.57
C PHE A 219 -19.78 -10.70 2.52
N PHE A 220 -18.82 -9.85 2.19
CA PHE A 220 -17.57 -9.69 2.91
C PHE A 220 -17.43 -8.26 3.43
N PHE A 221 -17.17 -8.12 4.73
CA PHE A 221 -17.16 -6.82 5.41
C PHE A 221 -16.33 -6.81 6.68
N THR A 222 -15.97 -5.62 7.15
CA THR A 222 -15.39 -5.40 8.49
C THR A 222 -16.42 -4.70 9.36
N GLU A 223 -16.88 -5.33 10.44
CA GLU A 223 -17.80 -4.73 11.42
C GLU A 223 -17.12 -4.49 12.78
N ARG A 224 -17.77 -3.72 13.65
CA ARG A 224 -17.40 -3.65 15.06
C ARG A 224 -17.89 -4.91 15.76
N SER A 225 -17.03 -5.54 16.56
CA SER A 225 -17.42 -6.71 17.36
C SER A 225 -17.77 -6.32 18.79
N GLN A 226 -18.65 -7.13 19.38
CA GLN A 226 -18.95 -7.17 20.81
C GLN A 226 -18.50 -8.50 21.45
N GLU A 227 -17.93 -9.42 20.66
CA GLU A 227 -17.37 -10.69 21.13
C GLU A 227 -16.15 -10.46 22.03
N GLN A 228 -15.76 -11.46 22.82
CA GLN A 228 -14.54 -11.38 23.63
C GLN A 228 -13.30 -11.37 22.71
N MET A 229 -12.65 -10.21 22.61
CA MET A 229 -11.41 -10.03 21.84
C MET A 229 -10.19 -10.36 22.71
N ALA A 230 -9.11 -10.83 22.08
CA ALA A 230 -7.83 -11.12 22.74
C ALA A 230 -7.13 -9.85 23.27
N TYR A 231 -7.30 -8.72 22.57
CA TYR A 231 -6.74 -7.43 22.94
C TYR A 231 -7.84 -6.37 23.07
N PRO A 232 -7.95 -5.64 24.20
CA PRO A 232 -8.98 -4.60 24.40
C PRO A 232 -8.92 -3.43 23.40
N SER A 233 -7.79 -3.27 22.69
CA SER A 233 -7.57 -2.22 21.69
C SER A 233 -8.08 -2.59 20.28
N GLN A 234 -8.51 -3.83 20.06
CA GLN A 234 -9.10 -4.29 18.80
C GLN A 234 -10.62 -4.26 18.93
N THR A 235 -11.29 -3.41 18.15
CA THR A 235 -12.76 -3.24 18.23
C THR A 235 -13.48 -3.81 17.02
N ARG A 236 -12.76 -4.15 15.95
CA ARG A 236 -13.33 -4.64 14.70
C ARG A 236 -12.96 -6.10 14.39
N VAL A 237 -13.78 -6.76 13.58
CA VAL A 237 -13.53 -8.09 13.01
C VAL A 237 -13.98 -8.15 11.55
N ALA A 238 -13.30 -8.97 10.76
CA ALA A 238 -13.73 -9.34 9.42
C ALA A 238 -14.80 -10.43 9.49
N ARG A 239 -15.76 -10.37 8.57
CA ARG A 239 -16.88 -11.32 8.45
C ARG A 239 -17.03 -11.80 7.02
N VAL A 240 -17.46 -13.04 6.91
CA VAL A 240 -18.23 -13.55 5.77
C VAL A 240 -19.68 -13.73 6.24
N ALA A 241 -20.64 -13.26 5.46
CA ALA A 241 -22.05 -13.57 5.63
C ALA A 241 -22.61 -14.21 4.37
N ARG A 242 -23.74 -14.90 4.48
CA ARG A 242 -24.48 -15.45 3.33
C ARG A 242 -25.98 -15.25 3.46
N ILE A 243 -26.67 -15.28 2.32
CA ILE A 243 -28.13 -15.43 2.16
C ILE A 243 -28.41 -16.50 1.11
N CYS A 244 -29.62 -17.05 1.11
CA CYS A 244 -30.17 -17.81 -0.01
C CYS A 244 -30.77 -16.85 -1.03
N LYS A 245 -30.54 -17.10 -2.33
CA LYS A 245 -31.05 -16.29 -3.43
C LYS A 245 -32.58 -16.28 -3.49
N GLY A 246 -33.20 -17.45 -3.36
CA GLY A 246 -34.64 -17.69 -3.38
C GLY A 246 -35.38 -17.37 -2.06
N ASP A 247 -34.78 -16.62 -1.15
CA ASP A 247 -35.45 -16.15 0.07
C ASP A 247 -36.57 -15.13 -0.31
N TRP A 248 -37.71 -15.23 0.36
CA TRP A 248 -38.89 -14.37 0.19
C TRP A 248 -39.33 -13.67 1.48
N GLY A 249 -38.52 -13.78 2.54
CA GLY A 249 -38.86 -13.40 3.90
C GLY A 249 -39.84 -14.37 4.55
N GLY A 250 -40.15 -14.12 5.82
CA GLY A 250 -41.16 -14.89 6.56
C GLY A 250 -42.57 -14.30 6.42
N GLN A 251 -43.59 -15.14 6.67
CA GLN A 251 -45.00 -14.75 6.51
C GLN A 251 -45.52 -13.86 7.65
N ARG A 252 -45.01 -14.02 8.87
CA ARG A 252 -45.41 -13.27 10.09
C ARG A 252 -44.18 -12.69 10.78
N THR A 253 -43.33 -13.58 11.30
CA THR A 253 -41.98 -13.21 11.74
C THR A 253 -41.11 -12.92 10.51
N LEU A 254 -40.18 -11.96 10.60
CA LEU A 254 -39.26 -11.58 9.50
C LEU A 254 -39.95 -11.20 8.16
N GLN A 255 -41.12 -10.57 8.22
CA GLN A 255 -41.76 -9.98 7.03
C GLN A 255 -40.83 -8.97 6.33
N ARG A 256 -40.58 -9.19 5.03
CA ARG A 256 -39.64 -8.39 4.21
C ARG A 256 -38.22 -8.31 4.77
N LYS A 257 -37.84 -9.25 5.64
CA LYS A 257 -36.49 -9.43 6.17
C LYS A 257 -35.96 -10.79 5.74
N TRP A 258 -34.65 -10.94 5.63
CA TRP A 258 -34.05 -12.24 5.32
C TRP A 258 -34.44 -13.29 6.37
N THR A 259 -34.64 -14.53 5.94
CA THR A 259 -34.75 -15.71 6.80
C THR A 259 -33.44 -16.53 6.81
N SER A 260 -32.63 -16.34 5.76
CA SER A 260 -31.38 -17.05 5.46
C SER A 260 -30.08 -16.37 5.92
N PHE A 261 -30.15 -15.13 6.46
CA PHE A 261 -28.95 -14.36 6.80
C PHE A 261 -28.19 -14.95 7.98
N LEU A 262 -26.94 -15.38 7.74
CA LEU A 262 -25.98 -15.80 8.75
C LEU A 262 -24.62 -15.16 8.48
N LYS A 263 -23.81 -14.93 9.52
CA LYS A 263 -22.41 -14.45 9.45
C LYS A 263 -21.47 -15.26 10.33
N ALA A 264 -20.23 -15.44 9.87
CA ALA A 264 -19.12 -16.07 10.61
C ALA A 264 -17.90 -15.13 10.63
N ARG A 265 -17.02 -15.29 11.63
CA ARG A 265 -15.76 -14.52 11.70
C ARG A 265 -14.75 -15.08 10.70
N LEU A 266 -14.12 -14.21 9.92
CA LEU A 266 -12.89 -14.52 9.20
C LEU A 266 -11.69 -14.17 10.09
N VAL A 267 -10.80 -15.13 10.32
CA VAL A 267 -9.57 -14.94 11.11
C VAL A 267 -8.40 -14.82 10.14
N CYS A 268 -7.57 -13.79 10.31
CA CYS A 268 -6.26 -13.69 9.67
C CYS A 268 -5.27 -13.19 10.72
N SER A 269 -4.37 -14.07 11.16
CA SER A 269 -3.41 -13.78 12.22
C SER A 269 -2.02 -14.30 11.85
N VAL A 270 -0.97 -13.70 12.44
CA VAL A 270 0.42 -14.14 12.28
C VAL A 270 0.87 -14.72 13.62
N PRO A 271 0.89 -16.06 13.79
CA PRO A 271 1.18 -16.70 15.07
C PRO A 271 2.50 -16.24 15.69
N ASP A 272 3.57 -16.15 14.89
CA ASP A 272 4.92 -15.74 15.30
C ASP A 272 5.00 -14.34 15.98
N TYR A 273 3.97 -13.51 15.80
CA TYR A 273 3.88 -12.17 16.39
C TYR A 273 2.59 -11.96 17.22
N GLU A 274 1.81 -13.03 17.47
CA GLU A 274 0.46 -13.00 18.07
C GLU A 274 -0.52 -12.00 17.38
N LEU A 275 -0.19 -11.60 16.15
CA LEU A 275 -0.74 -10.40 15.53
C LEU A 275 -2.00 -10.71 14.72
N HIS A 276 -3.14 -10.17 15.14
CA HIS A 276 -4.40 -10.30 14.41
C HIS A 276 -4.63 -9.10 13.47
N LEU A 277 -4.87 -9.37 12.18
CA LEU A 277 -5.20 -8.37 11.17
C LEU A 277 -6.71 -8.43 10.91
N ASN A 278 -7.47 -7.64 11.67
CA ASN A 278 -8.94 -7.74 11.69
C ASN A 278 -9.65 -6.89 10.62
N VAL A 279 -8.95 -6.03 9.87
CA VAL A 279 -9.58 -5.13 8.90
C VAL A 279 -9.43 -5.68 7.49
N LEU A 280 -10.50 -6.22 6.94
CA LEU A 280 -10.58 -6.69 5.55
C LEU A 280 -10.58 -5.49 4.58
N ARG A 281 -9.77 -5.55 3.52
CA ARG A 281 -9.60 -4.46 2.53
C ARG A 281 -10.05 -4.83 1.12
N SER A 282 -9.84 -6.08 0.73
CA SER A 282 -10.22 -6.64 -0.57
C SER A 282 -10.44 -8.13 -0.45
N VAL A 283 -11.39 -8.66 -1.21
CA VAL A 283 -11.65 -10.09 -1.38
C VAL A 283 -11.60 -10.42 -2.85
N PHE A 284 -11.13 -11.63 -3.17
CA PHE A 284 -11.21 -12.21 -4.50
C PHE A 284 -11.69 -13.66 -4.35
N VAL A 285 -12.71 -14.04 -5.10
CA VAL A 285 -13.25 -15.40 -5.11
C VAL A 285 -12.75 -16.09 -6.37
N LEU A 286 -11.96 -17.15 -6.18
CA LEU A 286 -11.44 -17.97 -7.26
C LEU A 286 -12.30 -19.24 -7.33
N GLU A 287 -13.31 -19.20 -8.18
CA GLU A 287 -14.12 -20.36 -8.52
C GLU A 287 -13.24 -21.45 -9.15
N GLY A 288 -13.59 -22.71 -8.86
CA GLY A 288 -12.96 -23.88 -9.49
C GLY A 288 -13.98 -24.68 -10.32
N PRO A 289 -13.61 -25.88 -10.80
CA PRO A 289 -14.50 -26.72 -11.61
C PRO A 289 -15.81 -27.11 -10.91
N ASP A 290 -15.78 -27.16 -9.57
CA ASP A 290 -16.92 -27.38 -8.69
C ASP A 290 -16.94 -26.35 -7.55
N VAL A 291 -18.10 -26.15 -6.92
CA VAL A 291 -18.25 -25.12 -5.86
C VAL A 291 -17.39 -25.39 -4.62
N HIS A 292 -17.11 -26.64 -4.28
CA HIS A 292 -16.28 -27.00 -3.13
C HIS A 292 -14.78 -26.72 -3.35
N SER A 293 -14.34 -26.75 -4.61
CA SER A 293 -13.00 -26.33 -5.05
C SER A 293 -12.79 -24.80 -5.11
N THR A 294 -13.83 -24.02 -4.77
CA THR A 294 -13.75 -22.55 -4.68
C THR A 294 -12.86 -22.11 -3.52
N VAL A 295 -12.01 -21.13 -3.79
CA VAL A 295 -11.05 -20.57 -2.83
C VAL A 295 -11.25 -19.07 -2.69
N PHE A 296 -11.29 -18.58 -1.45
CA PHE A 296 -11.44 -17.17 -1.14
C PHE A 296 -10.10 -16.60 -0.69
N TYR A 297 -9.67 -15.51 -1.30
CA TYR A 297 -8.52 -14.73 -0.85
C TYR A 297 -9.03 -13.47 -0.17
N GLY A 298 -8.40 -13.07 0.93
CA GLY A 298 -8.64 -11.80 1.61
C GLY A 298 -7.35 -11.04 1.89
N ILE A 299 -7.32 -9.74 1.58
CA ILE A 299 -6.30 -8.81 2.08
C ILE A 299 -6.78 -8.25 3.42
N PHE A 300 -5.97 -8.41 4.44
CA PHE A 300 -6.22 -7.92 5.80
C PHE A 300 -5.15 -6.92 6.21
N GLY A 301 -5.56 -5.88 6.94
CA GLY A 301 -4.70 -4.86 7.52
C GLY A 301 -4.99 -4.66 9.01
N LEU A 302 -4.17 -3.81 9.63
CA LEU A 302 -4.34 -3.40 11.02
C LEU A 302 -5.46 -2.36 11.19
N GLU A 303 -6.05 -2.32 12.39
CA GLU A 303 -6.99 -1.27 12.80
C GLU A 303 -6.25 0.07 13.05
N TRP A 304 -4.97 0.01 13.42
CA TRP A 304 -4.12 1.17 13.67
C TRP A 304 -3.63 1.81 12.37
N LYS A 305 -4.25 2.94 11.98
CA LYS A 305 -3.94 3.67 10.73
C LYS A 305 -2.47 4.09 10.56
N ASN A 306 -1.72 4.24 11.66
CA ASN A 306 -0.34 4.74 11.63
C ASN A 306 0.71 3.64 11.39
N ILE A 307 0.32 2.36 11.38
CA ILE A 307 1.23 1.23 11.20
C ILE A 307 0.84 0.52 9.90
N LYS A 308 1.65 0.72 8.83
CA LYS A 308 1.45 0.01 7.57
C LYS A 308 1.86 -1.46 7.72
N ALA A 309 0.89 -2.37 7.67
CA ALA A 309 1.14 -3.81 7.58
C ALA A 309 -0.07 -4.52 6.98
N SER A 310 0.20 -5.51 6.13
CA SER A 310 -0.82 -6.29 5.42
C SER A 310 -0.52 -7.77 5.45
N ALA A 311 -1.57 -8.58 5.48
CA ALA A 311 -1.53 -10.02 5.28
C ALA A 311 -2.49 -10.43 4.17
N VAL A 312 -2.15 -11.49 3.44
CA VAL A 312 -3.05 -12.18 2.51
C VAL A 312 -3.36 -13.55 3.09
N CYS A 313 -4.62 -13.79 3.42
CA CYS A 313 -5.12 -15.07 3.90
C CYS A 313 -5.97 -15.75 2.82
N GLN A 314 -5.99 -17.08 2.84
CA GLN A 314 -6.69 -17.95 1.89
C GLN A 314 -7.63 -18.87 2.67
N TYR A 315 -8.86 -19.06 2.20
CA TYR A 315 -9.89 -19.86 2.86
C TYR A 315 -10.53 -20.83 1.87
N SER A 316 -10.85 -22.05 2.32
CA SER A 316 -11.62 -23.00 1.51
C SER A 316 -13.12 -22.75 1.64
N PHE A 317 -13.89 -23.09 0.60
CA PHE A 317 -15.34 -23.12 0.68
C PHE A 317 -15.83 -24.08 1.77
N THR A 318 -15.20 -25.25 1.89
CA THR A 318 -15.56 -26.28 2.88
C THR A 318 -15.49 -25.78 4.33
N ASP A 319 -14.48 -24.96 4.68
CA ASP A 319 -14.35 -24.42 6.04
C ASP A 319 -15.39 -23.33 6.33
N ILE A 320 -15.72 -22.51 5.32
CA ILE A 320 -16.81 -21.53 5.39
C ILE A 320 -18.17 -22.23 5.55
N GLN A 321 -18.43 -23.28 4.75
CA GLN A 321 -19.63 -24.10 4.85
C GLN A 321 -19.75 -24.73 6.25
N ARG A 322 -18.68 -25.36 6.75
CA ARG A 322 -18.63 -25.97 8.08
C ARG A 322 -18.95 -24.95 9.19
N ALA A 323 -18.50 -23.71 9.06
CA ALA A 323 -18.84 -22.66 10.02
C ALA A 323 -20.34 -22.29 10.01
N PHE A 324 -20.99 -22.27 8.85
CA PHE A 324 -22.44 -22.03 8.75
C PHE A 324 -23.31 -23.24 9.14
N GLU A 325 -22.74 -24.44 9.14
CA GLU A 325 -23.36 -25.68 9.63
C GLU A 325 -23.08 -25.93 11.13
N GLY A 326 -22.08 -25.27 11.70
CA GLY A 326 -21.68 -25.35 13.10
C GLY A 326 -22.64 -24.70 14.11
N PRO A 327 -22.28 -24.63 15.40
CA PRO A 327 -23.10 -24.00 16.43
C PRO A 327 -23.21 -22.47 16.27
N TYR A 328 -24.34 -21.92 16.74
CA TYR A 328 -24.61 -20.48 16.73
C TYR A 328 -23.99 -19.78 17.95
N MET A 329 -23.91 -18.46 17.92
CA MET A 329 -23.57 -17.63 19.09
C MET A 329 -24.82 -17.03 19.73
N GLU A 330 -24.85 -17.06 21.07
CA GLU A 330 -25.86 -16.40 21.90
C GLU A 330 -25.19 -15.38 22.83
N VAL A 331 -25.97 -14.39 23.30
CA VAL A 331 -25.56 -13.49 24.40
C VAL A 331 -26.24 -13.95 25.68
N GLN A 332 -25.46 -14.46 26.62
CA GLN A 332 -25.89 -14.89 27.95
C GLN A 332 -25.10 -14.11 29.01
N ASP A 333 -25.78 -13.54 30.01
CA ASP A 333 -25.19 -12.68 31.05
C ASP A 333 -24.32 -11.54 30.49
N SER A 334 -24.81 -10.89 29.42
CA SER A 334 -24.08 -9.86 28.65
C SER A 334 -22.74 -10.32 28.05
N LYS A 335 -22.49 -11.63 27.95
CA LYS A 335 -21.31 -12.22 27.33
C LYS A 335 -21.71 -13.09 26.14
N TRP A 336 -20.92 -13.02 25.08
CA TRP A 336 -21.07 -13.88 23.91
C TRP A 336 -20.53 -15.28 24.21
N ARG A 337 -21.33 -16.31 23.91
CA ARG A 337 -21.00 -17.74 24.10
C ARG A 337 -21.57 -18.58 22.97
N GLU A 338 -21.05 -19.80 22.82
CA GLU A 338 -21.64 -20.81 21.94
C GLU A 338 -23.03 -21.23 22.45
N TYR A 339 -23.99 -21.33 21.54
CA TYR A 339 -25.34 -21.82 21.82
C TYR A 339 -25.35 -23.35 21.87
N THR A 340 -25.54 -23.91 23.07
CA THR A 340 -25.59 -25.36 23.31
C THR A 340 -27.00 -25.91 23.48
N GLY A 341 -28.04 -25.10 23.23
CA GLY A 341 -29.44 -25.50 23.35
C GLY A 341 -29.97 -26.26 22.13
N LYS A 342 -31.28 -26.55 22.12
CA LYS A 342 -31.93 -27.25 21.02
C LYS A 342 -32.22 -26.30 19.84
N VAL A 343 -31.47 -26.45 18.76
CA VAL A 343 -31.72 -25.76 17.48
C VAL A 343 -33.07 -26.21 16.88
N PRO A 344 -33.93 -25.28 16.41
CA PRO A 344 -35.17 -25.62 15.68
C PRO A 344 -34.95 -26.39 14.37
N VAL A 345 -36.02 -26.98 13.84
CA VAL A 345 -36.06 -27.70 12.56
C VAL A 345 -37.22 -27.15 11.71
N PRO A 346 -37.03 -26.82 10.41
CA PRO A 346 -35.76 -26.73 9.67
C PRO A 346 -34.67 -25.88 10.33
N ARG A 347 -33.42 -26.11 9.97
CA ARG A 347 -32.27 -25.42 10.58
C ARG A 347 -32.34 -23.91 10.26
N PRO A 348 -32.34 -23.01 11.27
CA PRO A 348 -32.39 -21.57 11.05
C PRO A 348 -31.27 -21.09 10.12
N GLY A 349 -31.63 -20.39 9.03
CA GLY A 349 -30.67 -19.89 8.04
C GLY A 349 -30.30 -20.86 6.91
N SER A 350 -30.88 -22.07 6.83
CA SER A 350 -30.73 -22.95 5.66
C SER A 350 -31.67 -22.54 4.52
N CYS A 351 -31.30 -22.85 3.28
CA CYS A 351 -32.20 -22.69 2.14
C CYS A 351 -33.29 -23.78 2.12
N ILE A 352 -34.28 -23.61 1.24
CA ILE A 352 -35.36 -24.58 1.05
C ILE A 352 -34.85 -25.68 0.10
N THR A 353 -34.78 -26.92 0.60
CA THR A 353 -34.29 -28.11 -0.09
C THR A 353 -35.45 -29.04 -0.46
N ASP A 354 -35.19 -30.10 -1.24
CA ASP A 354 -36.23 -31.07 -1.60
C ASP A 354 -36.83 -31.78 -0.38
N MET A 355 -36.04 -31.98 0.67
CA MET A 355 -36.53 -32.49 1.95
C MET A 355 -37.55 -31.51 2.58
N HIS A 356 -37.28 -30.19 2.55
CA HIS A 356 -38.21 -29.18 3.05
C HIS A 356 -39.50 -29.13 2.19
N ARG A 357 -39.37 -29.20 0.87
CA ARG A 357 -40.51 -29.26 -0.07
C ARG A 357 -41.40 -30.48 0.19
N SER A 358 -40.83 -31.66 0.42
CA SER A 358 -41.60 -32.88 0.74
C SER A 358 -42.35 -32.81 2.08
N GLN A 359 -41.98 -31.88 2.96
CA GLN A 359 -42.67 -31.59 4.23
C GLN A 359 -43.68 -30.43 4.10
N GLY A 360 -43.94 -29.93 2.88
CA GLY A 360 -44.87 -28.83 2.60
C GLY A 360 -44.28 -27.42 2.77
N ILE A 361 -42.97 -27.29 3.02
CA ILE A 361 -42.27 -26.00 3.11
C ILE A 361 -41.70 -25.69 1.72
N ASN A 362 -42.46 -24.95 0.91
CA ASN A 362 -42.08 -24.64 -0.47
C ASN A 362 -41.29 -23.33 -0.60
N SER A 363 -41.47 -22.42 0.35
CA SER A 363 -40.83 -21.10 0.42
C SER A 363 -40.40 -20.76 1.84
N SER A 364 -39.53 -19.75 2.01
CA SER A 364 -39.17 -19.18 3.31
C SER A 364 -40.38 -18.67 4.11
N ARG A 365 -41.49 -18.36 3.42
CA ARG A 365 -42.75 -17.95 4.05
C ARG A 365 -43.47 -19.08 4.79
N ASP A 366 -43.22 -20.33 4.40
CA ASP A 366 -43.81 -21.51 5.01
C ASP A 366 -43.02 -21.99 6.25
N LEU A 367 -41.89 -21.32 6.55
CA LEU A 367 -41.05 -21.66 7.70
C LEU A 367 -41.79 -21.40 9.03
N PRO A 368 -41.70 -22.32 10.01
CA PRO A 368 -42.30 -22.15 11.33
C PRO A 368 -41.81 -20.89 12.07
N ASP A 369 -42.70 -20.19 12.78
CA ASP A 369 -42.38 -18.95 13.50
C ASP A 369 -41.26 -19.13 14.56
N ASN A 370 -41.08 -20.32 15.14
CA ASN A 370 -39.97 -20.59 16.07
C ASN A 370 -38.61 -20.69 15.37
N VAL A 371 -38.55 -21.19 14.13
CA VAL A 371 -37.33 -21.20 13.29
C VAL A 371 -36.96 -19.75 12.95
N LEU A 372 -37.94 -18.94 12.54
CA LEU A 372 -37.76 -17.54 12.17
C LEU A 372 -37.37 -16.67 13.37
N ALA A 373 -37.99 -16.89 14.54
CA ALA A 373 -37.62 -16.20 15.78
C ALA A 373 -36.18 -16.52 16.22
N PHE A 374 -35.75 -17.78 16.06
CA PHE A 374 -34.37 -18.18 16.33
C PHE A 374 -33.39 -17.51 15.38
N ALA A 375 -33.64 -17.57 14.06
CA ALA A 375 -32.79 -16.94 13.03
C ALA A 375 -32.59 -15.44 13.30
N ARG A 376 -33.66 -14.74 13.68
CA ARG A 376 -33.62 -13.31 14.04
C ARG A 376 -32.66 -12.99 15.20
N GLN A 377 -32.58 -13.88 16.20
CA GLN A 377 -31.80 -13.67 17.42
C GLN A 377 -30.35 -14.18 17.33
N HIS A 378 -30.08 -15.15 16.45
CA HIS A 378 -28.82 -15.88 16.31
C HIS A 378 -28.20 -15.76 14.90
N PRO A 379 -27.95 -14.56 14.35
CA PRO A 379 -27.37 -14.39 13.02
C PRO A 379 -25.86 -14.71 12.96
N LEU A 380 -25.20 -14.91 14.10
CA LEU A 380 -23.75 -15.10 14.22
C LEU A 380 -23.42 -16.58 14.52
N MET A 381 -22.47 -17.14 13.77
CA MET A 381 -21.92 -18.49 14.01
C MET A 381 -20.78 -18.45 15.04
N SER A 382 -20.63 -19.52 15.82
CA SER A 382 -19.59 -19.65 16.85
C SER A 382 -18.26 -20.13 16.28
N THR A 383 -18.32 -21.09 15.35
CA THR A 383 -17.16 -21.54 14.60
C THR A 383 -16.58 -20.39 13.78
N GLN A 384 -15.30 -20.11 14.00
CA GLN A 384 -14.54 -19.11 13.25
C GLN A 384 -13.93 -19.77 12.01
N VAL A 385 -13.82 -19.00 10.93
CA VAL A 385 -13.21 -19.46 9.67
C VAL A 385 -11.73 -19.05 9.68
N HIS A 386 -10.87 -20.04 9.80
CA HIS A 386 -9.41 -19.91 9.82
C HIS A 386 -8.81 -20.11 8.43
N PRO A 387 -7.62 -19.53 8.14
CA PRO A 387 -7.00 -19.65 6.83
C PRO A 387 -6.42 -21.05 6.64
N ILE A 388 -6.30 -21.47 5.37
CA ILE A 388 -5.66 -22.75 5.01
C ILE A 388 -4.22 -22.74 5.55
N GLY A 389 -3.91 -23.71 6.41
CA GLY A 389 -2.61 -23.82 7.08
C GLY A 389 -2.48 -23.02 8.39
N GLU A 390 -3.54 -22.36 8.88
CA GLU A 390 -3.54 -21.55 10.11
C GLU A 390 -2.58 -20.33 10.08
N HIS A 391 -2.06 -19.97 8.90
CA HIS A 391 -1.19 -18.82 8.68
C HIS A 391 -1.56 -18.07 7.39
N PRO A 392 -1.16 -16.81 7.20
CA PRO A 392 -1.31 -16.12 5.92
C PRO A 392 -0.38 -16.71 4.86
N LEU A 393 -0.77 -16.62 3.59
CA LEU A 393 0.09 -16.93 2.45
C LEU A 393 1.24 -15.90 2.29
N LEU A 394 0.98 -14.66 2.72
CA LEU A 394 1.93 -13.55 2.67
C LEU A 394 1.68 -12.59 3.84
N PHE A 395 2.73 -12.19 4.54
CA PHE A 395 2.71 -11.07 5.49
C PHE A 395 3.79 -10.05 5.10
N LYS A 396 3.43 -8.76 5.08
CA LYS A 396 4.35 -7.64 4.78
C LYS A 396 4.16 -6.49 5.76
N ARG A 397 5.26 -6.08 6.37
CA ARG A 397 5.40 -4.83 7.12
C ARG A 397 5.72 -3.68 6.15
N SER A 398 5.38 -2.46 6.55
CA SER A 398 5.57 -1.21 5.78
C SER A 398 4.82 -1.11 4.45
N VAL A 399 3.86 -2.01 4.18
CA VAL A 399 3.05 -2.03 2.95
C VAL A 399 1.58 -2.17 3.31
N ASN A 400 0.73 -1.33 2.70
CA ASN A 400 -0.73 -1.46 2.73
C ASN A 400 -1.20 -1.97 1.35
N TYR A 401 -1.59 -3.24 1.28
CA TYR A 401 -2.33 -3.74 0.11
C TYR A 401 -3.79 -3.30 0.22
N VAL A 402 -4.38 -2.89 -0.90
CA VAL A 402 -5.74 -2.33 -0.98
C VAL A 402 -6.63 -3.09 -1.95
N LYS A 403 -6.06 -3.72 -2.99
CA LYS A 403 -6.77 -4.48 -4.01
C LYS A 403 -5.93 -5.68 -4.45
N MET A 404 -6.59 -6.72 -4.94
CA MET A 404 -5.93 -7.84 -5.62
C MET A 404 -6.74 -8.39 -6.78
N ALA A 405 -6.03 -9.02 -7.71
CA ALA A 405 -6.58 -9.95 -8.67
C ALA A 405 -5.79 -11.26 -8.60
N VAL A 406 -6.44 -12.39 -8.87
CA VAL A 406 -5.84 -13.73 -8.79
C VAL A 406 -6.02 -14.46 -10.10
N HIS A 407 -4.99 -15.15 -10.56
CA HIS A 407 -5.00 -15.88 -11.82
C HIS A 407 -4.26 -17.22 -11.68
N ARG A 408 -4.67 -18.23 -12.45
CA ARG A 408 -4.06 -19.57 -12.50
C ARG A 408 -3.33 -19.73 -13.84
N VAL A 409 -2.04 -20.06 -13.79
CA VAL A 409 -1.16 -20.19 -14.96
C VAL A 409 -0.65 -21.62 -15.05
N ALA A 410 -0.83 -22.29 -16.20
CA ALA A 410 -0.14 -23.54 -16.48
C ALA A 410 1.31 -23.25 -16.92
N ALA A 411 2.27 -23.89 -16.25
CA ALA A 411 3.70 -23.73 -16.51
C ALA A 411 4.26 -24.86 -17.39
N LEU A 412 5.51 -24.71 -17.82
CA LEU A 412 6.22 -25.68 -18.67
C LEU A 412 6.41 -27.06 -18.01
N ASP A 413 6.41 -27.11 -16.68
CA ASP A 413 6.49 -28.35 -15.90
C ASP A 413 5.13 -29.08 -15.77
N GLY A 414 4.07 -28.56 -16.39
CA GLY A 414 2.71 -29.09 -16.35
C GLY A 414 1.93 -28.76 -15.07
N HIS A 415 2.53 -28.09 -14.09
CA HIS A 415 1.81 -27.65 -12.89
C HIS A 415 1.04 -26.35 -13.15
N VAL A 416 -0.09 -26.20 -12.45
CA VAL A 416 -0.87 -24.96 -12.43
C VAL A 416 -0.51 -24.14 -11.20
N TYR A 417 0.05 -22.96 -11.40
CA TYR A 417 0.47 -22.03 -10.35
C TYR A 417 -0.57 -20.94 -10.13
N THR A 418 -0.83 -20.59 -8.87
CA THR A 418 -1.62 -19.41 -8.53
C THR A 418 -0.70 -18.18 -8.48
N VAL A 419 -1.06 -17.14 -9.23
CA VAL A 419 -0.39 -15.82 -9.21
C VAL A 419 -1.33 -14.78 -8.60
N LEU A 420 -0.82 -14.04 -7.62
CA LEU A 420 -1.47 -12.89 -7.01
C LEU A 420 -0.88 -11.60 -7.60
N PHE A 421 -1.76 -10.70 -8.03
CA PHE A 421 -1.45 -9.33 -8.38
C PHE A 421 -1.97 -8.44 -7.25
N LEU A 422 -1.06 -7.81 -6.50
CA LEU A 422 -1.37 -7.09 -5.26
C LEU A 422 -1.12 -5.58 -5.43
N GLY A 423 -2.18 -4.78 -5.40
CA GLY A 423 -2.12 -3.32 -5.51
C GLY A 423 -2.04 -2.64 -4.15
N THR A 424 -1.29 -1.54 -4.05
CA THR A 424 -1.02 -0.80 -2.81
C THR A 424 -1.68 0.58 -2.74
N ASP A 425 -1.66 1.19 -1.56
CA ASP A 425 -2.12 2.57 -1.31
C ASP A 425 -1.22 3.67 -1.92
N GLU A 426 0.01 3.33 -2.35
CA GLU A 426 0.98 4.25 -2.96
C GLU A 426 1.18 4.03 -4.48
N GLY A 427 0.46 3.08 -5.09
CA GLY A 427 0.49 2.86 -6.54
C GLY A 427 1.49 1.81 -7.03
N TRP A 428 2.09 1.03 -6.12
CA TRP A 428 2.84 -0.18 -6.44
C TRP A 428 1.91 -1.35 -6.73
N LEU A 429 2.28 -2.13 -7.74
CA LEU A 429 1.76 -3.45 -8.05
C LEU A 429 2.85 -4.49 -7.76
N HIS A 430 2.57 -5.47 -6.91
CA HIS A 430 3.45 -6.62 -6.69
C HIS A 430 2.86 -7.86 -7.39
N ARG A 431 3.66 -8.55 -8.22
CA ARG A 431 3.31 -9.88 -8.75
C ARG A 431 3.96 -10.95 -7.87
N ALA A 432 3.18 -11.92 -7.41
CA ALA A 432 3.67 -13.01 -6.56
C ALA A 432 3.10 -14.37 -6.97
N VAL A 433 3.91 -15.41 -6.95
CA VAL A 433 3.53 -16.79 -7.29
C VAL A 433 3.52 -17.68 -6.04
N GLY A 434 2.53 -18.56 -5.92
CA GLY A 434 2.43 -19.54 -4.84
C GLY A 434 3.36 -20.72 -5.08
N ILE A 435 4.31 -20.94 -4.17
CA ILE A 435 5.29 -22.04 -4.21
C ILE A 435 5.34 -22.67 -2.80
N GLY A 436 5.11 -23.98 -2.70
CA GLY A 436 5.26 -24.71 -1.43
C GLY A 436 4.41 -24.19 -0.26
N GLY A 437 3.23 -23.61 -0.53
CA GLY A 437 2.35 -23.02 0.49
C GLY A 437 2.69 -21.57 0.89
N GLN A 438 3.67 -20.93 0.25
CA GLN A 438 4.07 -19.55 0.51
C GLN A 438 4.08 -18.70 -0.78
N MET A 439 3.98 -17.39 -0.65
CA MET A 439 4.08 -16.46 -1.80
C MET A 439 5.51 -15.97 -2.03
N HIS A 440 6.07 -16.29 -3.20
CA HIS A 440 7.28 -15.68 -3.72
C HIS A 440 6.92 -14.43 -4.53
N ILE A 441 7.44 -13.25 -4.15
CA ILE A 441 7.24 -12.02 -4.93
C ILE A 441 8.25 -11.98 -6.07
N ILE A 442 7.76 -12.01 -7.30
CA ILE A 442 8.52 -12.00 -8.56
C ILE A 442 9.06 -10.58 -8.83
N GLU A 443 8.18 -9.57 -8.79
CA GLU A 443 8.56 -8.18 -8.99
C GLU A 443 7.63 -7.18 -8.28
N GLU A 444 8.16 -5.96 -8.09
CA GLU A 444 7.44 -4.77 -7.66
C GLU A 444 7.50 -3.70 -8.77
N LEU A 445 6.36 -3.11 -9.12
CA LEU A 445 6.24 -2.14 -10.21
C LEU A 445 5.48 -0.91 -9.72
N GLN A 446 6.14 0.26 -9.67
CA GLN A 446 5.45 1.52 -9.45
C GLN A 446 4.71 1.92 -10.72
N LEU A 447 3.38 1.94 -10.66
CA LEU A 447 2.53 2.22 -11.82
C LEU A 447 2.34 3.71 -12.10
N PHE A 448 2.46 4.56 -11.07
CA PHE A 448 2.17 5.98 -11.15
C PHE A 448 3.36 6.83 -10.69
N VAL A 449 3.74 7.85 -11.46
CA VAL A 449 4.84 8.78 -11.11
C VAL A 449 4.57 9.49 -9.78
N ASN A 450 3.32 9.94 -9.59
CA ASN A 450 2.84 10.47 -8.31
C ASN A 450 2.14 9.32 -7.55
N PRO A 451 2.58 8.99 -6.31
CA PRO A 451 1.94 7.96 -5.50
C PRO A 451 0.44 8.22 -5.30
N GLN A 452 -0.36 7.16 -5.48
CA GLN A 452 -1.82 7.19 -5.39
C GLN A 452 -2.36 5.77 -5.22
N PRO A 453 -3.49 5.57 -4.52
CA PRO A 453 -4.02 4.24 -4.27
C PRO A 453 -4.53 3.58 -5.56
N ILE A 454 -4.37 2.26 -5.65
CA ILE A 454 -5.04 1.45 -6.67
C ILE A 454 -6.48 1.20 -6.22
N ASP A 455 -7.44 1.75 -6.95
CA ASP A 455 -8.86 1.69 -6.62
C ASP A 455 -9.51 0.39 -7.08
N ASN A 456 -9.09 -0.15 -8.23
CA ASN A 456 -9.64 -1.37 -8.81
C ASN A 456 -8.66 -2.08 -9.77
N MET A 457 -8.82 -3.39 -9.98
CA MET A 457 -8.02 -4.19 -10.90
C MET A 457 -8.82 -5.33 -11.51
N VAL A 458 -8.69 -5.56 -12.81
CA VAL A 458 -9.29 -6.71 -13.53
C VAL A 458 -8.29 -7.31 -14.52
N ILE A 459 -8.27 -8.64 -14.67
CA ILE A 459 -7.34 -9.37 -15.54
C ILE A 459 -8.08 -9.82 -16.81
N SER A 460 -7.51 -9.55 -17.98
CA SER A 460 -7.83 -10.24 -19.23
C SER A 460 -6.77 -11.31 -19.52
N GLN A 461 -7.24 -12.53 -19.76
CA GLN A 461 -6.42 -13.65 -20.19
C GLN A 461 -6.16 -13.57 -21.70
N ALA A 462 -7.16 -13.20 -22.49
CA ALA A 462 -7.08 -13.05 -23.94
C ALA A 462 -6.08 -11.97 -24.37
N GLN A 463 -6.04 -10.83 -23.67
CA GLN A 463 -5.09 -9.74 -23.91
C GLN A 463 -3.79 -9.87 -23.11
N GLY A 464 -3.62 -10.95 -22.33
CA GLY A 464 -2.45 -11.16 -21.47
C GLY A 464 -2.12 -9.98 -20.54
N SER A 465 -3.15 -9.26 -20.06
CA SER A 465 -3.02 -7.93 -19.44
C SER A 465 -3.86 -7.79 -18.17
N ILE A 466 -3.39 -6.99 -17.21
CA ILE A 466 -4.16 -6.49 -16.07
C ILE A 466 -4.47 -5.00 -16.27
N TYR A 467 -5.73 -4.63 -16.12
CA TYR A 467 -6.18 -3.24 -16.14
C TYR A 467 -6.30 -2.73 -14.71
N VAL A 468 -5.68 -1.58 -14.44
CA VAL A 468 -5.56 -0.99 -13.10
C VAL A 468 -6.18 0.40 -13.10
N GLY A 469 -7.24 0.57 -12.31
CA GLY A 469 -7.95 1.83 -12.09
C GLY A 469 -7.45 2.55 -10.84
N SER A 470 -7.35 3.88 -10.91
CA SER A 470 -6.89 4.75 -9.83
C SER A 470 -7.50 6.15 -9.96
N ASN A 471 -7.08 7.11 -9.14
CA ASN A 471 -7.61 8.48 -9.20
C ASN A 471 -7.31 9.20 -10.52
N SER A 472 -6.12 9.02 -11.11
CA SER A 472 -5.65 9.83 -12.25
C SER A 472 -5.72 9.19 -13.64
N ALA A 473 -5.88 7.86 -13.73
CA ALA A 473 -5.91 7.11 -14.99
C ALA A 473 -6.38 5.67 -14.81
N VAL A 474 -6.66 5.01 -15.93
CA VAL A 474 -6.59 3.55 -16.07
C VAL A 474 -5.29 3.19 -16.80
N LEU A 475 -4.63 2.11 -16.36
CA LEU A 475 -3.42 1.57 -16.97
C LEU A 475 -3.66 0.12 -17.42
N GLN A 476 -3.16 -0.24 -18.60
CA GLN A 476 -3.09 -1.61 -19.09
C GLN A 476 -1.65 -2.07 -18.97
N VAL A 477 -1.42 -3.08 -18.13
CA VAL A 477 -0.10 -3.60 -17.77
C VAL A 477 -0.03 -5.07 -18.20
N PRO A 478 0.99 -5.52 -18.94
CA PRO A 478 1.17 -6.94 -19.24
C PRO A 478 1.26 -7.81 -17.97
N LEU A 479 0.73 -9.03 -18.01
CA LEU A 479 0.81 -9.96 -16.86
C LEU A 479 2.25 -10.34 -16.52
N SER A 480 3.15 -10.37 -17.51
CA SER A 480 4.59 -10.57 -17.34
C SER A 480 5.41 -9.67 -18.29
N SER A 481 6.73 -9.63 -18.10
CA SER A 481 7.64 -8.84 -18.94
C SER A 481 8.96 -9.57 -19.16
N CYS A 482 8.86 -10.80 -19.70
CA CYS A 482 9.97 -11.74 -19.82
C CYS A 482 11.22 -11.16 -20.54
N GLN A 483 11.03 -10.20 -21.45
CA GLN A 483 12.10 -9.48 -22.15
C GLN A 483 13.06 -8.71 -21.21
N ARG A 484 12.67 -8.45 -19.94
CA ARG A 484 13.56 -7.87 -18.91
C ARG A 484 14.67 -8.84 -18.48
N TYR A 485 14.45 -10.15 -18.60
CA TYR A 485 15.43 -11.17 -18.28
C TYR A 485 16.37 -11.33 -19.48
N THR A 486 17.67 -11.10 -19.30
CA THR A 486 18.64 -11.07 -20.42
C THR A 486 19.63 -12.24 -20.41
N SER A 487 19.48 -13.14 -19.44
CA SER A 487 20.22 -14.38 -19.34
C SER A 487 19.30 -15.50 -18.82
N CYS A 488 19.68 -16.75 -19.05
CA CYS A 488 18.94 -17.90 -18.54
C CYS A 488 18.75 -17.83 -17.03
N PHE A 489 19.79 -17.46 -16.28
CA PHE A 489 19.70 -17.32 -14.82
C PHE A 489 18.85 -16.12 -14.39
N ASP A 490 18.82 -15.00 -15.12
CA ASP A 490 17.88 -13.89 -14.82
C ASP A 490 16.43 -14.42 -14.85
N CYS A 491 16.09 -15.25 -15.84
CA CYS A 491 14.75 -15.79 -16.04
C CYS A 491 14.41 -16.89 -15.02
N VAL A 492 15.33 -17.82 -14.78
CA VAL A 492 15.14 -18.93 -13.83
C VAL A 492 15.09 -18.45 -12.38
N PHE A 493 15.89 -17.45 -11.98
CA PHE A 493 15.83 -16.88 -10.63
C PHE A 493 14.53 -16.12 -10.36
N ALA A 494 13.94 -15.49 -11.38
CA ALA A 494 12.67 -14.80 -11.24
C ALA A 494 11.47 -15.72 -10.93
N ARG A 495 11.59 -17.03 -11.22
CA ARG A 495 10.55 -18.06 -10.97
C ARG A 495 9.17 -17.67 -11.53
N ASP A 496 9.14 -16.93 -12.62
CA ASP A 496 7.91 -16.41 -13.19
C ASP A 496 7.20 -17.49 -14.04
N PRO A 497 5.98 -17.94 -13.69
CA PRO A 497 5.28 -18.98 -14.44
C PRO A 497 4.92 -18.57 -15.87
N PHE A 498 4.87 -17.27 -16.17
CA PHE A 498 4.64 -16.78 -17.53
C PHE A 498 5.91 -16.75 -18.41
N CYS A 499 7.10 -17.00 -17.86
CA CYS A 499 8.36 -16.81 -18.56
C CYS A 499 9.23 -18.08 -18.55
N GLY A 500 9.71 -18.45 -19.74
CA GLY A 500 10.77 -19.43 -19.93
C GLY A 500 11.92 -18.82 -20.75
N TRP A 501 13.13 -19.33 -20.57
CA TRP A 501 14.29 -18.94 -21.35
C TRP A 501 14.45 -19.81 -22.59
N ASP A 502 14.32 -19.22 -23.77
CA ASP A 502 14.58 -19.89 -25.05
C ASP A 502 16.09 -19.88 -25.34
N GLY A 503 16.75 -21.01 -25.07
CA GLY A 503 18.17 -21.22 -25.32
C GLY A 503 18.42 -21.90 -26.67
N ALA A 504 19.68 -22.00 -27.08
CA ALA A 504 20.08 -22.59 -28.37
C ALA A 504 19.78 -24.11 -28.55
N SER A 505 19.00 -24.73 -27.65
CA SER A 505 18.65 -26.16 -27.73
C SER A 505 17.33 -26.56 -27.03
N ASN A 506 16.81 -25.79 -26.06
CA ASN A 506 15.48 -26.02 -25.48
C ASN A 506 14.97 -24.78 -24.70
N LEU A 507 13.65 -24.73 -24.47
CA LEU A 507 12.99 -23.80 -23.54
C LEU A 507 13.19 -24.28 -22.09
N THR A 508 13.62 -23.38 -21.19
CA THR A 508 13.92 -23.67 -19.79
C THR A 508 13.05 -22.85 -18.83
N GLN A 509 12.48 -23.50 -17.80
CA GLN A 509 11.76 -22.87 -16.68
C GLN A 509 11.92 -23.70 -15.40
N ASP A 510 12.09 -23.07 -14.23
CA ASP A 510 12.14 -23.74 -12.91
C ASP A 510 11.53 -22.83 -11.82
N ILE A 511 10.21 -22.89 -11.67
CA ILE A 511 9.47 -22.05 -10.69
C ILE A 511 9.68 -22.57 -9.26
N GLN A 512 9.64 -23.88 -9.06
CA GLN A 512 9.74 -24.51 -7.73
C GLN A 512 11.04 -24.17 -7.01
N ARG A 513 12.18 -24.22 -7.70
CA ARG A 513 13.51 -24.09 -7.08
C ARG A 513 14.34 -22.93 -7.62
N GLY A 514 14.02 -22.39 -8.79
CA GLY A 514 14.73 -21.28 -9.40
C GLY A 514 16.23 -21.53 -9.53
N LYS A 515 16.65 -22.72 -10.02
CA LYS A 515 18.08 -23.08 -10.10
C LYS A 515 18.50 -24.06 -11.20
N ARG A 516 17.57 -24.68 -11.93
CA ARG A 516 17.88 -25.73 -12.93
C ARG A 516 17.75 -25.24 -14.37
N GLY A 517 18.39 -25.96 -15.29
CA GLY A 517 18.20 -25.84 -16.74
C GLY A 517 19.06 -24.78 -17.45
N CYS A 518 19.93 -24.08 -16.74
CA CYS A 518 20.87 -23.12 -17.31
C CYS A 518 22.31 -23.62 -17.22
N ASP A 519 23.08 -23.43 -18.29
CA ASP A 519 24.52 -23.66 -18.30
C ASP A 519 25.30 -22.46 -17.75
N ASN A 520 26.43 -22.73 -17.09
CA ASN A 520 27.34 -21.70 -16.55
C ASN A 520 28.15 -20.94 -17.63
N SER A 521 27.75 -21.02 -18.90
CA SER A 521 28.45 -20.46 -20.06
C SER A 521 28.21 -18.96 -20.29
N THR A 522 27.49 -18.28 -19.39
CA THR A 522 27.31 -16.82 -19.43
C THR A 522 28.64 -16.09 -19.22
N GLY A 523 29.20 -15.53 -20.30
CA GLY A 523 30.46 -14.79 -20.27
C GLY A 523 30.38 -13.52 -19.44
N ALA A 524 31.05 -13.50 -18.29
CA ALA A 524 31.15 -12.30 -17.45
C ALA A 524 31.87 -11.16 -18.19
N VAL A 525 31.32 -9.94 -18.11
CA VAL A 525 31.90 -8.77 -18.76
C VAL A 525 33.28 -8.48 -18.16
N HIS A 526 34.32 -8.62 -18.99
CA HIS A 526 35.71 -8.35 -18.61
C HIS A 526 36.05 -6.86 -18.73
N ARG A 527 36.66 -6.29 -17.69
CA ARG A 527 37.23 -4.94 -17.68
C ARG A 527 38.65 -4.96 -17.15
N ARG A 528 39.53 -4.13 -17.69
CA ARG A 528 40.87 -3.88 -17.14
C ARG A 528 40.86 -2.58 -16.34
N ARG A 529 41.56 -2.53 -15.21
CA ARG A 529 41.76 -1.32 -14.41
C ARG A 529 43.20 -1.22 -13.94
N THR A 530 43.83 -0.08 -14.19
CA THR A 530 45.08 0.32 -13.55
C THR A 530 44.74 1.25 -12.40
N VAL A 531 45.39 1.08 -11.26
CA VAL A 531 45.10 1.79 -10.01
C VAL A 531 46.44 2.18 -9.38
N MET A 532 46.62 3.42 -8.95
CA MET A 532 47.90 3.82 -8.35
C MET A 532 48.07 3.20 -6.95
N SER A 533 49.31 2.96 -6.55
CA SER A 533 49.62 2.48 -5.21
C SER A 533 49.14 3.51 -4.17
N GLY A 534 48.33 3.08 -3.20
CA GLY A 534 47.74 3.93 -2.17
C GLY A 534 46.34 4.49 -2.46
N ASP A 535 45.83 4.38 -3.68
CA ASP A 535 44.47 4.82 -4.04
C ASP A 535 43.38 3.88 -3.51
N ASP A 536 42.18 4.40 -3.30
CA ASP A 536 40.97 3.59 -3.02
C ASP A 536 40.15 3.43 -4.31
N VAL A 537 39.68 2.21 -4.63
CA VAL A 537 38.95 1.94 -5.89
C VAL A 537 37.76 1.00 -5.69
N LEU A 538 36.59 1.41 -6.20
CA LEU A 538 35.36 0.60 -6.16
C LEU A 538 35.16 -0.21 -7.45
N LEU A 539 35.34 -1.52 -7.37
CA LEU A 539 34.96 -2.48 -8.42
C LEU A 539 33.45 -2.75 -8.32
N HIS A 540 32.67 -2.18 -9.24
CA HIS A 540 31.21 -2.22 -9.19
C HIS A 540 30.68 -3.61 -9.59
N CYS A 541 29.69 -4.13 -8.87
CA CYS A 541 28.97 -5.34 -9.22
C CYS A 541 27.47 -5.09 -9.18
N ASP A 542 26.90 -4.86 -10.35
CA ASP A 542 25.50 -4.45 -10.51
C ASP A 542 24.60 -5.70 -10.50
N LEU A 543 24.18 -6.12 -9.30
CA LEU A 543 23.22 -7.19 -9.12
C LEU A 543 21.82 -6.75 -9.60
N ARG A 544 21.13 -7.63 -10.33
CA ARG A 544 19.77 -7.38 -10.85
C ARG A 544 18.67 -7.81 -9.89
N SER A 545 18.87 -8.91 -9.18
CA SER A 545 17.93 -9.43 -8.19
C SER A 545 18.16 -8.78 -6.83
N ASN A 546 17.06 -8.36 -6.19
CA ASN A 546 17.06 -7.87 -4.80
C ASN A 546 17.21 -9.00 -3.76
N LEU A 547 17.25 -10.26 -4.20
CA LEU A 547 17.48 -11.45 -3.36
C LEU A 547 18.90 -12.00 -3.48
N ALA A 548 19.62 -11.65 -4.56
CA ALA A 548 20.99 -12.10 -4.79
C ALA A 548 21.99 -11.46 -3.81
N THR A 549 22.97 -12.25 -3.36
CA THR A 549 24.09 -11.80 -2.52
C THR A 549 25.40 -11.75 -3.33
N PRO A 550 26.20 -10.67 -3.26
CA PRO A 550 27.46 -10.60 -3.99
C PRO A 550 28.54 -11.46 -3.32
N ARG A 551 29.24 -12.28 -4.11
CA ARG A 551 30.46 -12.98 -3.70
C ARG A 551 31.61 -12.62 -4.62
N TRP A 552 32.81 -12.49 -4.06
CA TRP A 552 34.00 -12.09 -4.82
C TRP A 552 35.11 -13.13 -4.71
N THR A 553 35.83 -13.34 -5.80
CA THR A 553 37.08 -14.12 -5.84
C THR A 553 38.20 -13.30 -6.43
N LEU A 554 39.41 -13.42 -5.88
CA LEU A 554 40.67 -12.95 -6.47
C LEU A 554 41.47 -14.16 -6.94
N ASP A 555 41.83 -14.21 -8.22
CA ASP A 555 42.60 -15.30 -8.83
C ASP A 555 42.02 -16.70 -8.55
N GLY A 556 40.68 -16.78 -8.55
CA GLY A 556 39.91 -17.99 -8.27
C GLY A 556 39.74 -18.34 -6.78
N ARG A 557 40.42 -17.65 -5.85
CA ARG A 557 40.25 -17.82 -4.41
C ARG A 557 39.17 -16.88 -3.88
N GLN A 558 38.23 -17.39 -3.08
CA GLN A 558 37.19 -16.57 -2.47
C GLN A 558 37.81 -15.55 -1.51
N LEU A 559 37.41 -14.28 -1.64
CA LEU A 559 37.77 -13.24 -0.68
C LEU A 559 36.96 -13.42 0.61
N GLN A 560 37.68 -13.53 1.73
CA GLN A 560 37.12 -13.50 3.07
C GLN A 560 37.64 -12.25 3.79
N GLY A 561 36.75 -11.30 4.08
CA GLY A 561 37.15 -10.04 4.70
C GLY A 561 35.97 -9.08 4.94
N TYR A 562 35.59 -8.91 6.20
CA TYR A 562 34.75 -7.80 6.68
C TYR A 562 35.55 -6.80 7.54
N GLY A 563 36.87 -6.98 7.67
CA GLY A 563 37.76 -6.15 8.47
C GLY A 563 38.44 -5.04 7.67
N LEU A 564 38.54 -3.85 8.27
CA LEU A 564 39.27 -2.69 7.72
C LEU A 564 40.75 -3.00 7.43
N ASP A 565 41.34 -3.94 8.17
CA ASP A 565 42.75 -4.32 8.07
C ASP A 565 43.06 -5.26 6.89
N SER A 566 42.04 -5.79 6.21
CA SER A 566 42.20 -6.74 5.10
C SER A 566 42.51 -6.09 3.75
N GLY A 567 42.58 -4.75 3.68
CA GLY A 567 42.84 -3.99 2.45
C GLY A 567 41.71 -4.02 1.41
N HIS A 568 40.56 -4.64 1.74
CA HIS A 568 39.39 -4.70 0.88
C HIS A 568 38.09 -4.74 1.70
N ARG A 569 36.96 -4.30 1.12
CA ARG A 569 35.64 -4.31 1.76
C ARG A 569 34.56 -4.63 0.72
N VAL A 570 33.85 -5.73 0.93
CA VAL A 570 32.66 -6.09 0.12
C VAL A 570 31.47 -5.27 0.59
N GLY A 571 30.79 -4.60 -0.33
CA GLY A 571 29.49 -3.94 -0.14
C GLY A 571 28.43 -4.51 -1.08
N THR A 572 27.22 -3.94 -1.02
CA THR A 572 26.08 -4.31 -1.87
C THR A 572 26.31 -4.03 -3.34
N ASP A 573 26.95 -2.91 -3.66
CA ASP A 573 27.14 -2.42 -5.03
C ASP A 573 28.53 -2.75 -5.61
N GLY A 574 29.40 -3.42 -4.84
CA GLY A 574 30.75 -3.76 -5.31
C GLY A 574 31.77 -4.10 -4.24
N LEU A 575 33.03 -4.23 -4.66
CA LEU A 575 34.20 -4.42 -3.82
C LEU A 575 35.04 -3.14 -3.81
N LEU A 576 35.20 -2.52 -2.64
CA LEU A 576 36.16 -1.44 -2.43
C LEU A 576 37.53 -2.05 -2.11
N LEU A 577 38.55 -1.76 -2.91
CA LEU A 577 39.95 -1.94 -2.53
C LEU A 577 40.40 -0.68 -1.79
N ILE A 578 41.03 -0.86 -0.62
CA ILE A 578 41.42 0.22 0.29
C ILE A 578 42.95 0.31 0.30
N ARG A 579 43.48 1.48 -0.06
CA ARG A 579 44.92 1.76 -0.25
C ARG A 579 45.59 0.68 -1.09
N ALA A 580 45.18 0.59 -2.36
CA ALA A 580 45.58 -0.45 -3.30
C ALA A 580 47.10 -0.68 -3.29
N ARG A 581 47.52 -1.94 -3.15
CA ARG A 581 48.95 -2.34 -3.09
C ARG A 581 49.30 -3.29 -4.24
N PRO A 582 50.57 -3.37 -4.68
CA PRO A 582 51.00 -4.25 -5.77
C PRO A 582 50.54 -5.71 -5.65
N TYR A 583 50.55 -6.28 -4.44
CA TYR A 583 50.11 -7.66 -4.19
C TYR A 583 48.59 -7.89 -4.36
N GLN A 584 47.79 -6.82 -4.47
CA GLN A 584 46.35 -6.87 -4.75
C GLN A 584 46.07 -6.79 -6.27
N SER A 585 47.10 -6.87 -7.12
CA SER A 585 46.93 -7.05 -8.56
C SER A 585 46.47 -8.48 -8.84
N GLY A 586 45.50 -8.65 -9.75
CA GLY A 586 44.96 -9.97 -10.12
C GLY A 586 43.58 -9.89 -10.78
N ASP A 587 42.98 -11.05 -11.02
CA ASP A 587 41.68 -11.21 -11.64
C ASP A 587 40.57 -11.34 -10.57
N TYR A 588 39.89 -10.23 -10.32
CA TYR A 588 38.71 -10.16 -9.48
C TYR A 588 37.47 -10.58 -10.28
N ARG A 589 36.71 -11.56 -9.78
CA ARG A 589 35.39 -11.93 -10.32
C ARG A 589 34.32 -11.65 -9.26
N CYS A 590 33.22 -11.04 -9.67
CA CYS A 590 31.99 -10.96 -8.86
C CYS A 590 30.97 -12.00 -9.34
N TYR A 591 30.33 -12.66 -8.38
CA TYR A 591 29.22 -13.59 -8.59
C TYR A 591 27.97 -13.07 -7.88
N ALA A 592 26.83 -13.17 -8.55
CA ALA A 592 25.52 -13.15 -7.91
C ALA A 592 25.27 -14.56 -7.33
N VAL A 593 24.97 -14.65 -6.04
CA VAL A 593 24.59 -15.91 -5.41
C VAL A 593 23.12 -15.86 -4.97
N GLU A 594 22.32 -16.74 -5.56
CA GLU A 594 20.89 -16.90 -5.30
C GLU A 594 20.50 -18.37 -5.46
N ASN A 595 19.60 -18.89 -4.62
CA ASN A 595 19.15 -20.30 -4.65
C ASN A 595 20.30 -21.34 -4.64
N ASP A 596 21.40 -21.02 -3.95
CA ASP A 596 22.69 -21.74 -3.88
C ASP A 596 23.49 -21.81 -5.20
N VAL A 597 23.08 -21.07 -6.23
CA VAL A 597 23.76 -21.00 -7.53
C VAL A 597 24.64 -19.75 -7.61
N TRP A 598 25.85 -19.90 -8.17
CA TRP A 598 26.82 -18.81 -8.33
C TRP A 598 26.93 -18.40 -9.80
N VAL A 599 26.37 -17.25 -10.16
CA VAL A 599 26.35 -16.73 -11.54
C VAL A 599 27.40 -15.62 -11.69
N PRO A 600 28.38 -15.72 -12.60
CA PRO A 600 29.44 -14.72 -12.72
C PRO A 600 28.92 -13.46 -13.42
N VAL A 601 28.90 -12.32 -12.71
CA VAL A 601 28.32 -11.05 -13.18
C VAL A 601 29.35 -10.19 -13.92
N ARG A 602 30.56 -10.07 -13.35
CA ARG A 602 31.60 -9.17 -13.89
C ARG A 602 33.00 -9.65 -13.51
N MET A 603 33.95 -9.42 -14.41
CA MET A 603 35.37 -9.72 -14.22
C MET A 603 36.21 -8.43 -14.35
N TYR A 604 37.19 -8.28 -13.47
CA TYR A 604 38.13 -7.16 -13.43
C TYR A 604 39.57 -7.68 -13.35
N THR A 605 40.40 -7.41 -14.35
CA THR A 605 41.86 -7.52 -14.19
C THR A 605 42.37 -6.20 -13.62
N VAL A 606 42.80 -6.23 -12.36
CA VAL A 606 43.34 -5.07 -11.65
C VAL A 606 44.86 -5.12 -11.68
N ARG A 607 45.50 -4.00 -12.04
CA ARG A 607 46.95 -3.82 -11.96
C ARG A 607 47.26 -2.61 -11.08
N VAL A 608 48.00 -2.86 -10.00
CA VAL A 608 48.57 -1.83 -9.14
C VAL A 608 50.07 -1.78 -9.43
N PRO A 609 50.59 -0.75 -10.12
CA PRO A 609 52.02 -0.63 -10.36
C PRO A 609 52.78 -0.58 -9.02
N THR A 610 53.87 -1.34 -8.93
CA THR A 610 54.92 -1.05 -7.96
C THR A 610 55.43 0.35 -8.27
N GLU A 611 55.68 1.18 -7.25
CA GLU A 611 56.32 2.49 -7.46
C GLU A 611 57.64 2.28 -8.19
N GLN A 612 57.71 2.70 -9.45
CA GLN A 612 59.00 2.95 -10.06
C GLN A 612 59.55 4.21 -9.38
N PRO A 613 60.80 4.20 -8.88
CA PRO A 613 61.42 5.43 -8.45
C PRO A 613 61.41 6.40 -9.64
N LEU A 614 60.97 7.63 -9.38
CA LEU A 614 60.99 8.73 -10.36
C LEU A 614 62.34 8.75 -11.08
N PRO A 615 62.37 8.85 -12.42
CA PRO A 615 63.61 9.18 -13.11
C PRO A 615 64.20 10.44 -12.48
N SER A 616 65.47 10.38 -12.08
CA SER A 616 66.19 11.50 -11.48
C SER A 616 66.04 12.76 -12.36
N PRO A 617 65.85 13.96 -11.77
CA PRO A 617 65.64 15.16 -12.56
C PRO A 617 66.81 15.41 -13.51
N LEU A 618 66.50 15.66 -14.78
CA LEU A 618 67.47 16.08 -15.77
C LEU A 618 68.01 17.48 -15.41
N ALA A 619 69.27 17.72 -15.76
CA ALA A 619 70.01 18.93 -15.41
C ALA A 619 69.38 20.22 -15.99
N PRO A 620 69.68 21.41 -15.40
CA PRO A 620 69.04 22.66 -15.79
C PRO A 620 69.39 23.07 -17.23
N LEU A 621 68.38 23.47 -18.00
CA LEU A 621 68.53 24.18 -19.27
C LEU A 621 68.63 25.70 -19.04
N PRO A 622 69.30 26.46 -19.94
CA PRO A 622 69.61 27.88 -19.74
C PRO A 622 68.37 28.79 -19.83
N PRO A 623 68.45 30.02 -19.29
CA PRO A 623 67.31 30.93 -19.23
C PRO A 623 66.89 31.45 -20.63
N GLY A 624 65.64 31.19 -21.00
CA GLY A 624 64.93 31.88 -22.08
C GLY A 624 64.26 33.18 -21.60
N PRO A 625 63.85 34.07 -22.51
CA PRO A 625 63.49 35.45 -22.17
C PRO A 625 62.15 35.57 -21.42
N GLU A 626 62.09 36.49 -20.46
CA GLU A 626 60.86 36.90 -19.81
C GLU A 626 59.88 37.53 -20.80
N PHE A 627 58.78 36.85 -21.10
CA PHE A 627 57.62 37.47 -21.78
C PHE A 627 56.56 37.87 -20.75
N GLN A 628 56.30 39.18 -20.69
CA GLN A 628 55.31 39.79 -19.81
C GLN A 628 53.89 39.32 -20.16
N THR A 629 53.24 38.52 -19.31
CA THR A 629 51.78 38.26 -19.45
C THR A 629 51.00 38.11 -18.13
N TYR A 630 51.64 38.20 -16.96
CA TYR A 630 50.92 38.05 -15.68
C TYR A 630 50.23 39.34 -15.19
N ARG A 631 50.84 40.52 -15.42
CA ARG A 631 50.30 41.82 -14.93
C ARG A 631 48.97 42.26 -15.56
N HIS A 632 48.58 41.73 -16.73
CA HIS A 632 47.31 42.10 -17.36
C HIS A 632 46.10 41.31 -16.84
N MET A 633 46.28 40.04 -16.42
CA MET A 633 45.18 39.26 -15.84
C MET A 633 44.74 39.80 -14.48
N GLU A 634 45.69 40.18 -13.64
CA GLU A 634 45.40 40.71 -12.30
C GLU A 634 44.65 42.05 -12.37
N ALA A 635 45.07 42.94 -13.28
CA ALA A 635 44.37 44.20 -13.55
C ALA A 635 42.95 43.98 -14.12
N MET A 636 42.76 43.02 -15.03
CA MET A 636 41.44 42.64 -15.55
C MET A 636 40.53 42.08 -14.44
N TYR A 637 41.06 41.25 -13.54
CA TYR A 637 40.29 40.66 -12.45
C TYR A 637 39.86 41.71 -11.40
N ILE A 638 40.78 42.62 -11.02
CA ILE A 638 40.48 43.75 -10.13
C ILE A 638 39.46 44.70 -10.78
N SER A 639 39.57 44.96 -12.09
CA SER A 639 38.60 45.77 -12.83
C SER A 639 37.20 45.11 -12.86
N LEU A 640 37.13 43.80 -13.12
CA LEU A 640 35.87 43.04 -13.14
C LEU A 640 35.18 43.06 -11.76
N VAL A 641 35.94 42.84 -10.68
CA VAL A 641 35.43 42.91 -9.29
C VAL A 641 34.98 44.34 -8.96
N GLY A 642 35.71 45.37 -9.39
CA GLY A 642 35.31 46.78 -9.23
C GLY A 642 34.01 47.12 -9.95
N VAL A 643 33.83 46.66 -11.20
CA VAL A 643 32.61 46.86 -11.99
C VAL A 643 31.41 46.14 -11.37
N LEU A 644 31.58 44.89 -10.93
CA LEU A 644 30.53 44.13 -10.24
C LEU A 644 30.15 44.76 -8.89
N GLY A 645 31.15 45.23 -8.13
CA GLY A 645 30.92 45.97 -6.88
C GLY A 645 30.16 47.26 -7.13
N GLY A 646 30.54 48.05 -8.14
CA GLY A 646 29.85 49.27 -8.55
C GLY A 646 28.40 49.04 -9.00
N LEU A 647 28.16 48.01 -9.84
CA LEU A 647 26.81 47.61 -10.26
C LEU A 647 25.94 47.19 -9.06
N CYS A 648 26.50 46.43 -8.12
CA CYS A 648 25.78 46.05 -6.90
C CYS A 648 25.45 47.28 -6.04
N LEU A 649 26.37 48.24 -5.93
CA LEU A 649 26.15 49.50 -5.22
C LEU A 649 25.02 50.32 -5.87
N VAL A 650 25.06 50.51 -7.20
CA VAL A 650 23.99 51.19 -7.95
C VAL A 650 22.65 50.47 -7.77
N LEU A 651 22.60 49.14 -7.84
CA LEU A 651 21.38 48.37 -7.58
C LEU A 651 20.86 48.60 -6.15
N THR A 652 21.73 48.60 -5.13
CA THR A 652 21.29 48.91 -3.75
C THR A 652 20.81 50.34 -3.59
N VAL A 653 21.41 51.33 -4.25
CA VAL A 653 20.95 52.73 -4.24
C VAL A 653 19.61 52.86 -4.96
N VAL A 654 19.41 52.19 -6.09
CA VAL A 654 18.11 52.17 -6.81
C VAL A 654 17.02 51.49 -5.98
N LEU A 655 17.33 50.37 -5.30
CA LEU A 655 16.39 49.69 -4.41
C LEU A 655 16.05 50.54 -3.17
N LEU A 656 17.03 51.24 -2.60
CA LEU A 656 16.81 52.21 -1.53
C LEU A 656 15.99 53.42 -2.00
N TYR A 657 16.25 53.92 -3.21
CA TYR A 657 15.47 55.01 -3.83
C TYR A 657 14.02 54.59 -4.06
N ILE A 658 13.77 53.40 -4.63
CA ILE A 658 12.41 52.85 -4.80
C ILE A 658 11.73 52.62 -3.44
N SER A 659 12.48 52.19 -2.42
CA SER A 659 12.00 52.06 -1.04
C SER A 659 11.61 53.42 -0.43
N PHE A 660 12.38 54.48 -0.70
CA PHE A 660 12.08 55.85 -0.25
C PHE A 660 10.92 56.48 -1.04
N CYS A 661 10.83 56.28 -2.36
CA CYS A 661 9.68 56.71 -3.17
C CYS A 661 8.38 56.00 -2.76
N ARG A 662 8.47 54.79 -2.19
CA ARG A 662 7.32 54.11 -1.54
C ARG A 662 7.00 54.63 -0.13
N ARG A 663 7.78 55.56 0.43
CA ARG A 663 7.62 56.08 1.82
C ARG A 663 7.80 57.60 1.94
N GLY A 664 6.90 58.34 1.27
CA GLY A 664 6.42 59.67 1.70
C GLY A 664 6.68 60.82 0.71
N PRO A 665 6.09 62.03 0.92
CA PRO A 665 4.99 62.39 1.83
C PRO A 665 3.76 62.99 1.09
N TYR A 666 2.54 62.82 1.63
CA TYR A 666 1.34 63.51 1.13
C TYR A 666 0.95 64.72 2.01
N GLN A 667 1.53 65.88 1.70
CA GLN A 667 1.08 67.24 2.03
C GLN A 667 1.67 68.18 0.95
N GLY A 668 0.97 69.11 0.32
CA GLY A 668 -0.46 69.45 0.31
C GLY A 668 -0.66 70.83 -0.36
N CYS A 669 -1.74 71.03 -1.11
CA CYS A 669 -2.12 72.34 -1.68
C CYS A 669 -3.50 72.77 -1.16
N LYS A 670 -3.66 74.07 -0.87
CA LYS A 670 -4.86 74.70 -0.30
C LYS A 670 -5.58 75.61 -1.33
N TYR A 671 -6.79 76.03 -0.96
CA TYR A 671 -7.76 77.01 -1.53
C TYR A 671 -9.04 76.33 -2.05
N SER A 672 -10.28 76.76 -1.75
CA SER A 672 -10.78 77.78 -0.80
C SER A 672 -12.27 77.53 -0.43
N GLN A 673 -12.70 78.04 0.74
CA GLN A 673 -14.06 78.49 1.14
C GLN A 673 -15.35 77.61 1.12
N GLN A 674 -16.01 77.66 2.31
CA GLN A 674 -17.45 77.81 2.59
C GLN A 674 -18.47 76.65 2.38
N GLY A 675 -19.20 76.31 3.47
CA GLY A 675 -20.48 75.56 3.43
C GLY A 675 -20.76 74.66 4.65
N LEU A 676 -21.56 75.12 5.63
CA LEU A 676 -22.15 74.34 6.75
C LEU A 676 -23.34 73.43 6.27
N PRO A 677 -23.95 72.57 7.11
CA PRO A 677 -23.41 71.52 7.99
C PRO A 677 -24.26 70.21 7.95
N GLU A 678 -23.88 69.13 8.65
CA GLU A 678 -24.72 68.50 9.71
C GLU A 678 -24.07 67.31 10.46
N SER A 679 -24.26 67.33 11.78
CA SER A 679 -24.20 66.31 12.86
C SER A 679 -23.58 64.91 12.67
N GLY A 680 -22.83 64.44 13.70
CA GLY A 680 -22.56 62.99 13.87
C GLY A 680 -21.27 62.51 14.59
N ALA A 681 -20.67 63.27 15.52
CA ALA A 681 -19.55 62.78 16.36
C ALA A 681 -20.06 61.86 17.52
N ALA A 682 -19.28 61.18 18.36
CA ALA A 682 -17.84 61.10 18.69
C ALA A 682 -17.56 59.67 19.22
N ALA A 683 -16.44 58.95 18.97
CA ALA A 683 -15.03 59.22 19.21
C ALA A 683 -14.58 59.14 20.69
N GLU A 684 -13.72 58.16 21.00
CA GLU A 684 -12.79 58.26 22.15
C GLU A 684 -11.41 57.65 21.83
N ARG A 685 -10.37 58.29 22.37
CA ARG A 685 -8.94 57.91 22.35
C ARG A 685 -8.55 57.58 23.82
N LYS A 686 -7.45 56.93 24.22
CA LYS A 686 -6.09 56.84 23.65
C LYS A 686 -5.21 55.85 24.48
N ARG A 687 -4.14 55.34 23.86
CA ARG A 687 -2.81 54.97 24.46
C ARG A 687 -2.62 53.70 25.33
N SER A 688 -2.07 52.67 24.67
CA SER A 688 -0.85 51.89 25.00
C SER A 688 -0.44 51.57 26.45
N SER A 689 -0.15 50.29 26.72
CA SER A 689 1.26 49.84 26.84
C SER A 689 1.45 48.32 26.68
N LEU A 690 2.67 48.00 26.27
CA LEU A 690 3.39 46.72 26.14
C LEU A 690 2.90 45.51 26.97
N LEU A 691 2.87 44.32 26.36
CA LEU A 691 2.84 43.03 27.08
C LEU A 691 3.49 41.93 26.23
N GLU A 692 4.57 41.34 26.74
CA GLU A 692 5.19 40.14 26.16
C GLU A 692 4.38 38.89 26.51
N LEU A 693 4.31 37.92 25.59
CA LEU A 693 3.68 36.63 25.85
C LEU A 693 4.60 35.71 26.67
N LYS A 694 4.09 35.17 27.77
CA LYS A 694 4.53 33.86 28.26
C LYS A 694 3.35 33.03 28.76
N THR A 695 3.16 31.88 28.14
CA THR A 695 2.10 30.90 28.37
C THR A 695 2.33 30.09 29.65
N ILE A 696 1.35 30.07 30.57
CA ILE A 696 1.20 28.99 31.58
C ILE A 696 -0.30 28.64 31.74
N SER A 697 -0.53 27.36 32.04
CA SER A 697 -1.79 26.66 32.27
C SER A 697 -2.78 27.30 33.27
N SER A 698 -4.07 27.11 33.03
CA SER A 698 -5.16 27.45 33.94
C SER A 698 -5.56 26.30 34.88
N HIS A 699 -5.47 26.51 36.20
CA HIS A 699 -6.43 25.98 37.18
C HIS A 699 -6.34 26.72 38.53
N CYS A 700 -7.44 26.69 39.29
CA CYS A 700 -7.70 27.18 40.67
C CYS A 700 -8.39 28.55 40.82
N ASN A 701 -9.18 28.85 41.88
CA ASN A 701 -10.10 28.04 42.73
C ASN A 701 -10.92 29.00 43.65
N GLY A 702 -11.97 28.50 44.34
CA GLY A 702 -12.71 29.16 45.44
C GLY A 702 -14.04 29.83 45.01
N ARG A 703 -15.13 29.88 45.80
CA ARG A 703 -15.41 29.65 47.25
C ARG A 703 -16.94 29.37 47.43
N GLN A 704 -17.53 28.97 48.57
CA GLN A 704 -17.14 28.23 49.80
C GLN A 704 -18.31 28.30 50.82
N GLU A 705 -18.96 27.20 51.26
CA GLU A 705 -19.68 27.15 52.57
C GLU A 705 -20.02 25.73 53.11
N SER A 706 -20.62 25.66 54.32
CA SER A 706 -20.44 24.56 55.31
C SER A 706 -21.72 23.84 55.78
N LYS A 707 -21.67 22.50 56.01
CA LYS A 707 -21.93 21.86 57.34
C LYS A 707 -22.07 20.31 57.34
N ARG A 708 -21.43 19.70 58.35
CA ARG A 708 -21.75 18.46 59.14
C ARG A 708 -22.18 17.14 58.44
N GLY A 709 -21.41 16.08 58.71
CA GLY A 709 -21.87 14.68 58.70
C GLY A 709 -20.76 13.67 59.01
N ARG A 710 -20.67 13.14 60.25
CA ARG A 710 -19.61 12.18 60.67
C ARG A 710 -20.01 10.72 60.41
N ARG A 711 -19.08 9.91 59.89
CA ARG A 711 -18.70 8.62 60.52
C ARG A 711 -17.32 8.13 60.04
N PHE A 712 -16.53 7.64 60.98
CA PHE A 712 -15.21 7.02 60.80
C PHE A 712 -15.35 5.48 60.76
N LEU A 713 -14.31 4.81 60.23
CA LEU A 713 -13.60 3.62 60.78
C LEU A 713 -12.92 2.85 59.61
N GLN A 714 -11.85 2.06 59.77
CA GLN A 714 -10.55 2.22 60.43
C GLN A 714 -9.65 1.07 59.93
N ILE A 715 -8.35 1.28 59.74
CA ILE A 715 -7.37 0.25 59.34
C ILE A 715 -6.59 -0.22 60.57
N VAL A 716 -6.46 -1.55 60.77
CA VAL A 716 -5.34 -2.25 61.45
C VAL A 716 -5.32 -3.74 61.03
N PRO A 717 -4.19 -4.49 61.18
CA PRO A 717 -3.89 -5.72 60.41
C PRO A 717 -3.64 -6.97 61.29
N VAL A 718 -2.97 -8.03 60.73
CA VAL A 718 -1.93 -8.93 61.33
C VAL A 718 -2.04 -10.44 60.91
N GLU A 719 -0.88 -11.04 60.52
CA GLU A 719 -0.42 -12.48 60.47
C GLU A 719 -1.33 -13.64 59.94
N GLY A 720 -0.83 -14.79 59.46
CA GLY A 720 0.54 -15.24 59.14
C GLY A 720 0.72 -16.78 58.97
N SER A 721 1.07 -17.25 57.76
CA SER A 721 1.77 -18.55 57.45
C SER A 721 1.04 -19.90 57.71
N PRO A 722 1.52 -21.09 57.22
CA PRO A 722 2.66 -21.38 56.32
C PRO A 722 2.39 -22.33 55.11
N GLY A 723 3.27 -22.27 54.09
CA GLY A 723 3.92 -23.46 53.52
C GLY A 723 3.28 -24.26 52.36
N LYS A 724 3.83 -24.09 51.14
CA LYS A 724 4.20 -25.20 50.24
C LYS A 724 5.23 -24.73 49.20
N SER A 725 6.21 -25.60 48.90
CA SER A 725 7.44 -25.31 48.14
C SER A 725 7.29 -25.47 46.62
N PRO A 726 8.15 -24.81 45.81
CA PRO A 726 8.17 -24.95 44.35
C PRO A 726 8.90 -26.23 43.87
N PRO A 727 8.65 -26.70 42.63
CA PRO A 727 9.34 -27.83 42.03
C PRO A 727 10.77 -27.49 41.54
N PRO A 728 11.64 -28.50 41.29
CA PRO A 728 13.10 -28.33 41.25
C PRO A 728 13.68 -27.97 39.87
N PRO A 729 14.93 -27.42 39.81
CA PRO A 729 15.62 -27.06 38.57
C PRO A 729 16.73 -28.06 38.18
N TYR A 730 16.53 -28.82 37.10
CA TYR A 730 17.58 -29.59 36.37
C TYR A 730 17.08 -29.83 34.93
N ALA A 731 17.90 -29.87 33.88
CA ALA A 731 19.35 -29.70 33.77
C ALA A 731 19.72 -28.99 32.46
N SER A 732 20.89 -28.35 32.43
CA SER A 732 21.47 -27.71 31.25
C SER A 732 22.15 -28.72 30.32
N SER A 733 21.81 -28.72 29.03
CA SER A 733 22.62 -29.33 27.97
C SER A 733 22.96 -28.30 26.89
N GLU A 734 24.19 -27.81 26.96
CA GLU A 734 25.05 -27.29 25.89
C GLU A 734 24.36 -26.86 24.56
N TYR A 735 24.08 -25.56 24.45
CA TYR A 735 24.10 -24.87 23.15
C TYR A 735 25.30 -23.92 23.13
N THR A 736 26.27 -24.20 22.26
CA THR A 736 27.49 -23.41 22.08
C THR A 736 27.19 -22.09 21.38
N ASN A 737 26.80 -21.07 22.15
CA ASN A 737 26.70 -19.69 21.68
C ASN A 737 28.09 -19.06 21.51
N GLY A 738 28.70 -19.27 20.35
CA GLY A 738 29.83 -18.46 19.87
C GLY A 738 29.35 -17.09 19.37
N MET A 739 29.07 -16.15 20.28
CA MET A 739 28.76 -14.77 19.91
C MET A 739 29.99 -14.06 19.34
N SER A 740 30.14 -14.05 18.02
CA SER A 740 31.04 -13.12 17.33
C SER A 740 30.33 -11.79 17.09
N ALA A 741 30.92 -10.70 17.54
CA ALA A 741 30.37 -9.36 17.34
C ALA A 741 30.45 -8.93 15.86
N THR A 742 29.34 -9.04 15.13
CA THR A 742 29.19 -8.49 13.78
C THR A 742 27.93 -7.62 13.69
N LEU A 743 28.12 -6.33 13.38
CA LEU A 743 27.04 -5.38 13.12
C LEU A 743 26.16 -5.83 11.94
N PRO A 744 24.84 -5.55 11.95
CA PRO A 744 23.90 -6.09 10.97
C PRO A 744 24.09 -5.48 9.57
N SER A 745 24.42 -6.34 8.62
CA SER A 745 24.51 -6.02 7.20
C SER A 745 23.13 -6.06 6.52
N VAL A 746 22.30 -5.02 6.71
CA VAL A 746 21.02 -4.87 5.98
C VAL A 746 20.81 -3.45 5.50
N LEU A 747 21.24 -3.18 4.26
CA LEU A 747 20.80 -2.05 3.45
C LEU A 747 20.26 -2.62 2.14
N ARG A 748 18.98 -2.36 1.83
CA ARG A 748 18.35 -2.76 0.56
C ARG A 748 18.34 -1.59 -0.41
N LYS A 749 18.69 -1.89 -1.66
CA LYS A 749 18.54 -0.99 -2.80
C LYS A 749 17.08 -1.03 -3.26
N MET A 750 16.40 0.11 -3.26
CA MET A 750 15.20 0.32 -4.07
C MET A 750 15.57 1.19 -5.28
N ASN A 751 14.73 1.29 -6.29
CA ASN A 751 15.02 2.14 -7.45
C ASN A 751 15.01 3.62 -7.05
N GLY A 752 16.13 4.31 -7.30
CA GLY A 752 16.43 5.64 -6.77
C GLY A 752 17.42 5.57 -5.59
N ASN A 753 18.22 6.63 -5.38
CA ASN A 753 19.34 6.64 -4.42
C ASN A 753 18.90 6.74 -2.95
N SER A 754 17.99 5.88 -2.48
CA SER A 754 17.48 5.86 -1.11
C SER A 754 17.46 4.46 -0.52
N TYR A 755 17.98 4.36 0.70
CA TYR A 755 17.98 3.15 1.51
C TYR A 755 17.03 3.32 2.70
N VAL A 756 16.32 2.26 3.09
CA VAL A 756 15.49 2.25 4.31
C VAL A 756 15.97 1.15 5.25
N LEU A 757 16.13 1.50 6.53
CA LEU A 757 16.63 0.63 7.58
C LEU A 757 15.45 0.13 8.44
N LEU A 758 15.34 -1.19 8.63
CA LEU A 758 14.34 -1.77 9.52
C LEU A 758 14.77 -1.59 10.98
N ARG A 759 14.00 -0.80 11.75
CA ARG A 759 14.19 -0.69 13.20
C ARG A 759 13.59 -1.92 13.90
N GLN A 760 14.44 -2.72 14.55
CA GLN A 760 14.03 -3.41 15.78
C GLN A 760 14.27 -2.45 16.94
N THR A 761 13.22 -2.18 17.73
CA THR A 761 13.30 -1.31 18.91
C THR A 761 13.10 -2.14 20.17
N THR A 762 14.20 -2.35 20.90
CA THR A 762 14.22 -2.72 22.31
C THR A 762 15.23 -1.81 22.99
N ASP A 763 14.77 -0.62 23.41
CA ASP A 763 14.80 -0.19 24.83
C ASP A 763 14.42 1.30 24.97
N PRO A 764 13.90 1.71 26.14
CA PRO A 764 13.46 3.07 26.39
C PRO A 764 14.55 3.91 27.08
N GLU A 765 14.81 5.11 26.54
CA GLU A 765 15.15 6.39 27.21
C GLU A 765 16.14 7.25 26.39
N GLY A 766 15.97 8.58 26.46
CA GLY A 766 17.10 9.52 26.48
C GLY A 766 17.95 9.78 25.23
N SER A 767 17.45 10.67 24.36
CA SER A 767 18.24 11.72 23.65
C SER A 767 19.07 11.42 22.38
N THR A 768 19.10 12.44 21.50
CA THR A 768 20.01 12.68 20.34
C THR A 768 19.97 11.69 19.16
N SER A 769 19.53 12.20 18.00
CA SER A 769 19.62 11.51 16.70
C SER A 769 21.06 11.43 16.19
N PRO A 770 21.55 10.25 15.77
CA PRO A 770 22.72 10.15 14.90
C PRO A 770 22.30 10.33 13.44
N LEU A 771 22.92 11.29 12.75
CA LEU A 771 22.84 11.45 11.30
C LEU A 771 23.50 10.26 10.60
N TYR A 772 22.82 9.65 9.62
CA TYR A 772 23.36 8.58 8.78
C TYR A 772 23.56 9.06 7.35
N HIS A 773 24.71 8.68 6.79
CA HIS A 773 25.18 9.04 5.45
C HIS A 773 25.20 7.80 4.55
N SER A 774 25.06 8.00 3.23
CA SER A 774 25.29 6.94 2.23
C SER A 774 26.77 6.53 2.15
N PHE A 775 27.07 5.35 1.61
CA PHE A 775 28.47 4.92 1.39
C PHE A 775 29.26 5.90 0.51
N THR A 776 28.59 6.57 -0.43
CA THR A 776 29.17 7.63 -1.28
C THR A 776 29.49 8.90 -0.47
N GLU A 777 28.63 9.29 0.47
CA GLU A 777 28.94 10.38 1.41
C GLU A 777 30.03 10.01 2.41
N GLU A 778 30.08 8.77 2.89
CA GLU A 778 31.13 8.33 3.80
C GLU A 778 32.48 8.21 3.08
N LEU A 779 32.49 7.79 1.80
CA LEU A 779 33.66 7.89 0.92
C LEU A 779 34.07 9.35 0.72
N ASN A 780 33.14 10.26 0.40
CA ASN A 780 33.42 11.70 0.29
C ASN A 780 33.95 12.28 1.62
N ARG A 781 33.42 11.84 2.76
CA ARG A 781 33.87 12.26 4.10
C ARG A 781 35.27 11.75 4.41
N ILE A 782 35.63 10.52 3.99
CA ILE A 782 36.98 9.96 4.12
C ILE A 782 37.96 10.71 3.19
N LEU A 783 37.55 11.03 1.96
CA LEU A 783 38.35 11.77 0.98
C LEU A 783 38.59 13.22 1.45
N GLU A 784 37.57 13.94 1.90
CA GLU A 784 37.71 15.29 2.48
C GLU A 784 38.56 15.27 3.75
N LYS A 785 38.43 14.24 4.61
CA LYS A 785 39.29 14.12 5.80
C LYS A 785 40.77 13.92 5.44
N ARG A 786 41.09 13.22 4.34
CA ARG A 786 42.46 13.10 3.80
C ARG A 786 42.98 14.39 3.16
N LYS A 787 42.13 15.11 2.43
CA LYS A 787 42.46 16.43 1.84
C LYS A 787 42.89 17.43 2.92
N HIS A 788 42.28 17.39 4.10
CA HIS A 788 42.67 18.19 5.26
C HIS A 788 43.93 17.67 5.99
N THR A 789 44.33 16.40 5.82
CA THR A 789 45.57 15.86 6.44
C THR A 789 46.80 15.93 5.52
N GLN A 790 46.64 16.22 4.23
CA GLN A 790 47.77 16.47 3.31
C GLN A 790 48.19 17.95 3.22
N LEU A 791 47.41 18.88 3.78
CA LEU A 791 47.69 20.31 3.76
C LEU A 791 48.56 20.82 4.92
N ASP A 792 48.94 19.95 5.86
CA ASP A 792 49.79 20.33 7.00
C ASP A 792 51.05 19.45 7.14
N PRO A 793 52.13 19.79 6.42
CA PRO A 793 53.45 19.25 6.63
C PRO A 793 54.40 20.28 7.27
N GLN A 794 54.08 20.80 8.46
CA GLN A 794 55.13 21.42 9.29
C GLN A 794 55.03 21.03 10.77
N ALA A 795 55.77 19.98 11.12
CA ALA A 795 55.87 19.52 12.50
C ALA A 795 56.83 20.39 13.33
N LYS A 796 56.33 20.85 14.48
CA LYS A 796 57.03 21.17 15.74
C LYS A 796 58.15 22.23 15.73
N ASP A 797 58.06 23.14 16.69
CA ASP A 797 59.04 23.17 17.77
C ASP A 797 58.43 23.69 19.08
N GLU A 798 59.14 23.49 20.19
CA GLU A 798 58.64 23.58 21.57
C GLU A 798 58.69 25.00 22.17
N SER A 799 57.79 25.30 23.12
CA SER A 799 58.15 25.63 24.52
C SER A 799 57.09 26.45 25.29
N SER A 800 57.02 26.15 26.59
CA SER A 800 56.38 26.85 27.72
C SER A 800 56.13 28.36 27.62
N VAL A 801 54.92 28.81 28.00
CA VAL A 801 54.50 29.22 29.37
C VAL A 801 52.97 29.28 29.43
#